data_AF-A0A934AEJ9-F1
#
_entry.id   AF-A0A934AEJ9-F1
#
_cell.length_a   1.000
_cell.length_b   1.000
_cell.length_c   1.000
_cell.angle_alpha   90.00
_cell.angle_beta   90.00
_cell.angle_gamma   90.00
#
_symmetry.space_group_name_H-M   'P 1'
#
loop_
_entity.id
_entity.type
_entity.pdbx_description
1 polymer ?
#
loop_
_entity_poly.entity_id
_entity_poly.type
_entity_poly.pdbx_seq_one_letter_code
_entity_poly.pdbx_strand_id
1 'polypeptide(L)'
;MTRSRLTRLGWGTLGMAVLSMAASLSTGNNLLYVLFGLVVGSMVVAWVGGKLNLRGVAAEVRQPDQVFRGESFKLGLKVVNKGRLPGIGLRVRGAWIARLGPGQEQEARFPFMFRHRGVNAVEGLELESLFPFGFFRHSKALQGLTGTALPKIREVRAAAEITADASLSGRPRPKKGRGDELFGIRVYDQSDDSRLINWKLSAKQDRTLVNEFCAPGESRVTIRLENIGSGEAAEARVAEAASAFKWYVDTGAEVRLVTPEGAVDYGKGLLHLDKALRFMALLGEGRTPRPSRIQPHEDRSAPDSAALRRVMFFGTAVVYGSLFLIDEIGFRPLLALAPALPLGWLLHEKKLWRPGRLLWDPASALVLLYILTLDWRYSGVAVANVHLVLYLLVNRALNAVRAEDLRQWFLILFLGFFLASGLTLTPWYFLAFLLYLAFAGLWLCLASGLEFQERRSWFPAMGVGLVATLAAAGMLFVLSPRRDSFRHINPFTAMGIDKLQPKASTVAGFGEGVSLGWYGELKRSSSRMMRVRPLFAAGPGDPPPLYVRGAAFDVFNGRRWSKGKVGFTYRYGTSKYPAVSGRAWTPRHGELLEFPGKGEPAPQALEFIYYPVNLTVLFTVGAVNAVAMPSGAVYFDHTDSAYLGSPYTRGLRYNLVPREGPPGFGEGIVDYEKLLQERFLGVPASDGRVAALAARLTAGARTDEEKARLVETHLRRAYSYSTYSASKDKTLEDFLFKDRKGNCEFFATAAAVLLRHAGVPTRLVTGFLASEWNEYGKFYDVRQGQAHAWVEAYAEGRWITLEPTPASGFSAARDALLSRLQRMMNALELRWYRHVIGYDSYSQRDTFYRLSQALTRERVTGWLKAAVQPLGAGLFLAGLVFLAARLRHSFKSRPTTLYGRAARLLENAGMTREPSMTPMEHALKAQAGRPELDPVVELVELHYRERYSGQALDAGQAGRAEELLRTLEQVSGRRK
;
A
#
# COMPACT_ATOMS: atom_id res chain seq x y z
N MET A 1 7.42 28.11 -7.05
CA MET A 1 6.27 27.17 -6.98
C MET A 1 6.74 25.75 -7.25
N THR A 2 6.16 24.73 -6.60
CA THR A 2 6.45 23.31 -6.86
C THR A 2 5.58 22.81 -8.01
N ARG A 3 6.20 22.21 -9.04
CA ARG A 3 5.50 21.54 -10.15
C ARG A 3 5.48 20.04 -9.89
N SER A 4 4.39 19.37 -10.26
CA SER A 4 4.25 17.92 -10.13
C SER A 4 3.91 17.34 -11.50
N ARG A 5 4.66 16.34 -11.95
CA ARG A 5 4.39 15.61 -13.20
C ARG A 5 4.26 14.12 -12.90
N LEU A 6 3.33 13.43 -13.57
CA LEU A 6 3.21 11.97 -13.46
C LEU A 6 4.40 11.30 -14.15
N THR A 7 4.99 10.31 -13.48
CA THR A 7 6.00 9.44 -14.10
C THR A 7 5.31 8.37 -14.95
N ARG A 8 6.08 7.62 -15.76
CA ARG A 8 5.55 6.44 -16.47
C ARG A 8 4.92 5.42 -15.51
N LEU A 9 5.50 5.28 -14.32
CA LEU A 9 4.94 4.45 -13.24
C LEU A 9 3.59 5.02 -12.78
N GLY A 10 3.52 6.33 -12.51
CA GLY A 10 2.29 7.00 -12.09
C GLY A 10 1.14 6.86 -13.09
N TRP A 11 1.43 6.93 -14.40
CA TRP A 11 0.44 6.67 -15.45
C TRP A 11 -0.05 5.22 -15.44
N GLY A 12 0.85 4.24 -15.29
CA GLY A 12 0.48 2.83 -15.14
C GLY A 12 -0.40 2.59 -13.90
N THR A 13 -0.04 3.19 -12.77
CA THR A 13 -0.82 3.13 -11.51
C THR A 13 -2.19 3.79 -11.65
N LEU A 14 -2.30 4.90 -12.39
CA LEU A 14 -3.59 5.50 -12.71
C LEU A 14 -4.47 4.57 -13.55
N GLY A 15 -3.89 3.91 -14.54
CA GLY A 15 -4.59 2.88 -15.34
C GLY A 15 -5.09 1.72 -14.46
N MET A 16 -4.26 1.24 -13.52
CA MET A 16 -4.66 0.22 -12.54
C MET A 16 -5.82 0.70 -11.64
N ALA A 17 -5.81 1.97 -11.22
CA ALA A 17 -6.90 2.56 -10.44
C ALA A 17 -8.21 2.60 -11.23
N VAL A 18 -8.17 3.06 -12.48
CA VAL A 18 -9.35 3.11 -13.36
C VAL A 18 -9.90 1.71 -13.61
N LEU A 19 -9.03 0.74 -13.91
CA LEU A 19 -9.41 -0.66 -14.10
C LEU A 19 -10.07 -1.24 -12.83
N SER A 20 -9.48 -0.97 -11.66
CA SER A 20 -10.01 -1.45 -10.39
C SER A 20 -11.36 -0.84 -10.05
N MET A 21 -11.54 0.46 -10.30
CA MET A 21 -12.81 1.13 -10.11
C MET A 21 -13.88 0.55 -11.04
N ALA A 22 -13.59 0.48 -12.35
CA ALA A 22 -14.53 -0.04 -13.35
C ALA A 22 -14.98 -1.48 -13.02
N ALA A 23 -14.03 -2.36 -12.68
CA ALA A 23 -14.33 -3.73 -12.30
C ALA A 23 -15.09 -3.83 -10.97
N SER A 24 -14.76 -2.98 -9.99
CA SER A 24 -15.47 -2.94 -8.70
C SER A 24 -16.92 -2.47 -8.87
N LEU A 25 -17.18 -1.51 -9.77
CA LEU A 25 -18.52 -1.02 -10.08
C LEU A 25 -19.34 -2.04 -10.88
N SER A 26 -18.71 -2.78 -11.80
CA SER A 26 -19.40 -3.76 -12.63
C SER A 26 -19.68 -5.09 -11.93
N THR A 27 -18.76 -5.56 -11.08
CA THR A 27 -18.91 -6.83 -10.36
C THR A 27 -19.54 -6.66 -8.97
N GLY A 28 -19.43 -5.46 -8.40
CA GLY A 28 -19.77 -5.18 -7.01
C GLY A 28 -18.90 -5.91 -5.98
N ASN A 29 -17.74 -6.45 -6.39
CA ASN A 29 -16.80 -7.12 -5.49
C ASN A 29 -16.05 -6.08 -4.63
N ASN A 30 -16.20 -6.21 -3.31
CA ASN A 30 -15.61 -5.29 -2.34
C ASN A 30 -14.09 -5.32 -2.25
N LEU A 31 -13.45 -6.46 -2.52
CA LEU A 31 -12.00 -6.55 -2.51
C LEU A 31 -11.39 -5.66 -3.61
N LEU A 32 -12.08 -5.51 -4.74
CA LEU A 32 -11.67 -4.58 -5.81
C LEU A 32 -11.80 -3.12 -5.40
N TYR A 33 -12.79 -2.76 -4.56
CA TYR A 33 -12.86 -1.41 -3.96
C TYR A 33 -11.72 -1.16 -2.97
N VAL A 34 -11.33 -2.17 -2.19
CA VAL A 34 -10.15 -2.07 -1.30
C VAL A 34 -8.89 -1.85 -2.12
N LEU A 35 -8.71 -2.62 -3.20
CA LEU A 35 -7.57 -2.47 -4.10
C LEU A 35 -7.57 -1.10 -4.80
N PHE A 36 -8.71 -0.64 -5.30
CA PHE A 36 -8.87 0.71 -5.83
C PHE A 36 -8.47 1.77 -4.79
N GLY A 37 -8.98 1.65 -3.56
CA GLY A 37 -8.67 2.56 -2.46
C GLY A 37 -7.18 2.59 -2.13
N LEU A 38 -6.50 1.45 -2.15
CA LEU A 38 -5.06 1.37 -1.95
C LEU A 38 -4.27 2.07 -3.06
N VAL A 39 -4.62 1.79 -4.31
CA VAL A 39 -3.93 2.36 -5.47
C VAL A 39 -4.08 3.88 -5.45
N VAL A 40 -5.31 4.40 -5.34
CA VAL A 40 -5.57 5.84 -5.28
C VAL A 40 -5.00 6.47 -4.01
N GLY A 41 -5.17 5.81 -2.85
CA GLY A 41 -4.62 6.26 -1.58
C GLY A 41 -3.10 6.44 -1.65
N SER A 42 -2.39 5.50 -2.28
CA SER A 42 -0.94 5.58 -2.47
C SER A 42 -0.53 6.74 -3.37
N MET A 43 -1.33 7.04 -4.40
CA MET A 43 -1.11 8.19 -5.28
C MET A 43 -1.35 9.51 -4.54
N VAL A 44 -2.42 9.63 -3.74
CA VAL A 44 -2.71 10.82 -2.94
C VAL A 44 -1.60 11.08 -1.94
N VAL A 45 -1.16 10.04 -1.20
CA VAL A 45 -0.05 10.12 -0.26
C VAL A 45 1.24 10.53 -0.99
N ALA A 46 1.51 10.01 -2.19
CA ALA A 46 2.69 10.39 -2.93
C ALA A 46 2.66 11.84 -3.44
N TRP A 47 1.48 12.32 -3.83
CA TRP A 47 1.30 13.70 -4.28
C TRP A 47 1.49 14.69 -3.12
N VAL A 48 0.83 14.46 -1.98
CA VAL A 48 0.93 15.32 -0.79
C VAL A 48 2.31 15.23 -0.15
N GLY A 49 2.82 14.01 0.06
CA GLY A 49 4.12 13.75 0.67
C GLY A 49 5.26 14.39 -0.11
N GLY A 50 5.26 14.28 -1.45
CA GLY A 50 6.29 14.89 -2.29
C GLY A 50 6.27 16.42 -2.29
N LYS A 51 5.09 17.06 -2.19
CA LYS A 51 4.99 18.53 -2.02
C LYS A 51 5.54 18.98 -0.66
N LEU A 52 5.21 18.25 0.40
CA LEU A 52 5.74 18.52 1.75
C LEU A 52 7.25 18.32 1.82
N ASN A 53 7.78 17.35 1.08
CA ASN A 53 9.20 17.01 1.04
C ASN A 53 10.10 18.14 0.48
N LEU A 54 9.59 18.92 -0.48
CA LEU A 54 10.31 20.06 -1.07
C LEU A 54 10.05 21.39 -0.34
N ARG A 55 9.15 21.39 0.65
CA ARG A 55 8.73 22.59 1.37
C ARG A 55 9.79 23.01 2.39
N GLY A 56 10.32 24.22 2.24
CA GLY A 56 11.36 24.76 3.12
C GLY A 56 12.80 24.42 2.71
N VAL A 57 13.01 23.65 1.64
CA VAL A 57 14.35 23.42 1.10
C VAL A 57 14.76 24.62 0.23
N ALA A 58 15.90 25.22 0.56
CA ALA A 58 16.54 26.30 -0.17
C ALA A 58 17.92 25.84 -0.68
N ALA A 59 18.47 26.55 -1.66
CA ALA A 59 19.81 26.29 -2.15
C ALA A 59 20.56 27.61 -2.33
N GLU A 60 21.86 27.57 -2.13
CA GLU A 60 22.78 28.69 -2.30
C GLU A 60 23.96 28.23 -3.16
N VAL A 61 24.44 29.09 -4.06
CA VAL A 61 25.60 28.79 -4.91
C VAL A 61 26.89 28.97 -4.10
N ARG A 62 27.77 27.97 -4.16
CA ARG A 62 29.17 28.07 -3.75
C ARG A 62 30.05 27.84 -4.96
N GLN A 63 30.70 28.91 -5.43
CA GLN A 63 31.68 28.84 -6.49
C GLN A 63 33.11 28.91 -5.92
N PRO A 64 34.12 28.41 -6.65
CA PRO A 64 35.52 28.72 -6.38
C PRO A 64 35.79 30.23 -6.42
N ASP A 65 36.85 30.67 -5.72
CA ASP A 65 37.20 32.09 -5.62
C ASP A 65 37.56 32.72 -6.98
N GLN A 66 38.14 31.93 -7.88
CA GLN A 66 38.48 32.33 -9.24
C GLN A 66 37.79 31.40 -10.24
N VAL A 67 36.92 31.99 -11.05
CA VAL A 67 36.22 31.30 -12.14
C VAL A 67 36.28 32.20 -13.36
N PHE A 68 36.86 31.74 -14.46
CA PHE A 68 36.99 32.53 -15.69
C PHE A 68 35.85 32.26 -16.67
N ARG A 69 35.49 33.28 -17.46
CA ARG A 69 34.49 33.16 -18.52
C ARG A 69 34.87 32.05 -19.51
N GLY A 70 33.93 31.13 -19.77
CA GLY A 70 34.08 30.07 -20.76
C GLY A 70 34.91 28.86 -20.31
N GLU A 71 35.35 28.81 -19.05
CA GLU A 71 36.02 27.64 -18.48
C GLU A 71 35.02 26.76 -17.70
N SER A 72 35.22 25.45 -17.79
CA SER A 72 34.42 24.48 -17.05
C SER A 72 34.99 24.33 -15.63
N PHE A 73 34.15 24.52 -14.62
CA PHE A 73 34.52 24.37 -13.22
C PHE A 73 33.46 23.57 -12.46
N LYS A 74 33.81 23.08 -11.26
CA LYS A 74 32.85 22.38 -10.39
C LYS A 74 32.08 23.40 -9.55
N LEU A 75 30.83 23.69 -9.93
CA LEU A 75 29.93 24.53 -9.15
C LEU A 75 29.42 23.73 -7.94
N GLY A 76 29.66 24.24 -6.74
CA GLY A 76 29.06 23.74 -5.51
C GLY A 76 27.68 24.34 -5.32
N LEU A 77 26.70 23.52 -4.97
CA LEU A 77 25.38 23.95 -4.57
C LEU A 77 25.14 23.51 -3.13
N LYS A 78 25.05 24.47 -2.22
CA LYS A 78 24.74 24.25 -0.82
C LYS A 78 23.22 24.17 -0.66
N VAL A 79 22.69 22.97 -0.46
CA VAL A 79 21.26 22.73 -0.24
C VAL A 79 21.00 22.73 1.26
N VAL A 80 20.10 23.60 1.72
CA VAL A 80 19.77 23.79 3.15
C VAL A 80 18.28 23.56 3.36
N ASN A 81 17.93 22.78 4.38
CA ASN A 81 16.54 22.61 4.77
C ASN A 81 16.15 23.57 5.89
N LYS A 82 15.43 24.65 5.56
CA LYS A 82 14.87 25.62 6.52
C LYS A 82 13.48 25.19 7.05
N GLY A 83 12.98 24.03 6.63
CA GLY A 83 11.68 23.49 7.00
C GLY A 83 11.69 22.67 8.30
N ARG A 84 10.49 22.31 8.78
CA ARG A 84 10.29 21.46 9.97
C ARG A 84 10.35 19.95 9.69
N LEU A 85 10.24 19.56 8.42
CA LEU A 85 10.26 18.17 7.96
C LEU A 85 11.57 17.89 7.23
N PRO A 86 12.12 16.66 7.31
CA PRO A 86 13.29 16.30 6.53
C PRO A 86 12.95 16.25 5.03
N GLY A 87 13.89 16.70 4.19
CA GLY A 87 13.88 16.45 2.76
C GLY A 87 14.51 15.09 2.47
N ILE A 88 13.80 14.19 1.79
CA ILE A 88 14.20 12.79 1.58
C ILE A 88 14.28 12.50 0.08
N GLY A 89 15.36 11.88 -0.38
CA GLY A 89 15.53 11.53 -1.80
C GLY A 89 15.40 12.74 -2.71
N LEU A 90 16.20 13.77 -2.41
CA LEU A 90 16.30 14.98 -3.20
C LEU A 90 17.35 14.78 -4.29
N ARG A 91 17.09 15.31 -5.48
CA ARG A 91 17.98 15.21 -6.63
C ARG A 91 18.23 16.60 -7.20
N VAL A 92 19.50 16.92 -7.45
CA VAL A 92 19.90 18.14 -8.17
C VAL A 92 20.92 17.77 -9.23
N ARG A 93 20.57 17.90 -10.52
CA ARG A 93 21.44 17.57 -11.67
C ARG A 93 22.18 16.22 -11.56
N GLY A 94 21.48 15.19 -11.07
CA GLY A 94 22.04 13.85 -10.90
C GLY A 94 22.84 13.64 -9.61
N ALA A 95 23.16 14.70 -8.85
CA ALA A 95 23.64 14.57 -7.48
C ALA A 95 22.47 14.21 -6.55
N TRP A 96 22.65 13.14 -5.79
CA TRP A 96 21.65 12.61 -4.87
C TRP A 96 21.91 13.10 -3.45
N ILE A 97 20.84 13.54 -2.82
CA ILE A 97 20.79 13.90 -1.41
C ILE A 97 19.78 12.96 -0.78
N ALA A 98 20.29 11.89 -0.18
CA ALA A 98 19.53 10.85 0.50
C ALA A 98 18.53 11.42 1.51
N ARG A 99 19.05 12.32 2.36
CA ARG A 99 18.33 12.91 3.48
C ARG A 99 18.97 14.24 3.85
N LEU A 100 18.12 15.24 4.00
CA LEU A 100 18.45 16.57 4.48
C LEU A 100 17.53 16.91 5.66
N GLY A 101 18.01 16.68 6.88
CA GLY A 101 17.26 16.98 8.11
C GLY A 101 16.97 18.48 8.29
N PRO A 102 16.02 18.85 9.16
CA PRO A 102 15.78 20.25 9.51
C PRO A 102 17.06 20.94 9.99
N GLY A 103 17.41 22.09 9.39
CA GLY A 103 18.63 22.84 9.67
C GLY A 103 19.92 22.23 9.13
N GLN A 104 19.87 21.06 8.48
CA GLN A 104 21.05 20.46 7.86
C GLN A 104 21.35 21.08 6.49
N GLU A 105 22.62 21.04 6.13
CA GLU A 105 23.15 21.48 4.86
C GLU A 105 23.96 20.36 4.20
N GLN A 106 23.86 20.27 2.88
CA GLN A 106 24.67 19.35 2.08
C GLN A 106 25.11 20.03 0.79
N GLU A 107 26.33 19.74 0.35
CA GLU A 107 26.90 20.32 -0.85
C GLU A 107 26.86 19.32 -2.01
N ALA A 108 26.31 19.73 -3.15
CA ALA A 108 26.33 18.98 -4.39
C ALA A 108 27.25 19.69 -5.40
N ARG A 109 28.23 18.98 -5.96
CA ARG A 109 29.18 19.55 -6.95
C ARG A 109 28.92 18.99 -8.33
N PHE A 110 28.86 19.85 -9.34
CA PHE A 110 28.69 19.43 -10.74
C PHE A 110 29.45 20.35 -11.70
N PRO A 111 29.85 19.86 -12.88
CA PRO A 111 30.49 20.69 -13.88
C PRO A 111 29.53 21.75 -14.42
N PHE A 112 30.01 22.98 -14.49
CA PHE A 112 29.29 24.15 -14.98
C PHE A 112 30.24 25.13 -15.65
N MET A 113 29.70 25.97 -16.53
CA MET A 113 30.47 26.97 -17.28
C MET A 113 29.66 28.26 -17.35
N PHE A 114 30.24 29.37 -16.90
CA PHE A 114 29.63 30.69 -17.08
C PHE A 114 29.90 31.20 -18.49
N ARG A 115 28.84 31.62 -19.19
CA ARG A 115 28.93 32.12 -20.58
C ARG A 115 29.41 33.57 -20.66
N HIS A 116 29.16 34.34 -19.62
CA HIS A 116 29.39 35.79 -19.58
C HIS A 116 30.37 36.15 -18.46
N ARG A 117 31.12 37.26 -18.59
CA ARG A 117 31.88 37.83 -17.47
C ARG A 117 30.94 38.58 -16.51
N GLY A 118 31.35 38.75 -15.27
CA GLY A 118 30.57 39.45 -14.25
C GLY A 118 29.49 38.58 -13.63
N VAL A 119 28.39 39.20 -13.21
CA VAL A 119 27.29 38.52 -12.51
C VAL A 119 26.51 37.65 -13.50
N ASN A 120 26.51 36.34 -13.26
CA ASN A 120 25.76 35.36 -14.01
C ASN A 120 24.60 34.83 -13.15
N ALA A 121 23.38 34.88 -13.69
CA ALA A 121 22.23 34.18 -13.12
C ALA A 121 22.28 32.72 -13.55
N VAL A 122 22.34 31.80 -12.57
CA VAL A 122 22.32 30.36 -12.81
C VAL A 122 20.87 29.92 -13.01
N GLU A 123 20.49 29.66 -14.27
CA GLU A 123 19.13 29.26 -14.63
C GLU A 123 19.05 27.77 -15.01
N GLY A 124 17.86 27.19 -14.78
CA GLY A 124 17.59 25.80 -15.13
C GLY A 124 17.98 24.78 -14.04
N LEU A 125 18.27 25.24 -12.82
CA LEU A 125 18.41 24.34 -11.66
C LEU A 125 17.04 24.01 -11.07
N GLU A 126 16.67 22.73 -11.16
CA GLU A 126 15.50 22.19 -10.48
C GLU A 126 15.93 21.22 -9.37
N LEU A 127 15.36 21.42 -8.18
CA LEU A 127 15.40 20.44 -7.11
C LEU A 127 14.23 19.47 -7.34
N GLU A 128 14.56 18.20 -7.57
CA GLU A 128 13.58 17.16 -7.85
C GLU A 128 13.44 16.17 -6.69
N SER A 129 12.26 15.58 -6.55
CA SER A 129 12.04 14.43 -5.67
C SER A 129 10.98 13.48 -6.25
N LEU A 130 11.25 12.19 -6.09
CA LEU A 130 10.35 11.08 -6.42
C LEU A 130 9.70 10.47 -5.16
N PHE A 131 9.98 11.02 -3.98
CA PHE A 131 9.48 10.50 -2.71
C PHE A 131 7.94 10.56 -2.62
N PRO A 132 7.27 9.58 -1.98
CA PRO A 132 7.75 8.31 -1.43
C PRO A 132 7.75 7.13 -2.41
N PHE A 133 6.85 7.10 -3.39
CA PHE A 133 6.61 5.91 -4.24
C PHE A 133 7.05 6.07 -5.70
N GLY A 134 7.51 7.26 -6.10
CA GLY A 134 7.95 7.50 -7.48
C GLY A 134 6.83 7.66 -8.51
N PHE A 135 5.56 7.75 -8.10
CA PHE A 135 4.43 8.02 -9.01
C PHE A 135 4.47 9.43 -9.59
N PHE A 136 4.98 10.38 -8.81
CA PHE A 136 5.07 11.79 -9.20
C PHE A 136 6.53 12.25 -9.15
N ARG A 137 6.95 12.98 -10.17
CA ARG A 137 8.15 13.80 -10.16
C ARG A 137 7.74 15.19 -9.69
N HIS A 138 8.11 15.52 -8.47
CA HIS A 138 7.94 16.87 -7.94
C HIS A 138 9.22 17.64 -8.21
N SER A 139 9.12 18.80 -8.85
CA SER A 139 10.26 19.68 -9.09
C SER A 139 10.00 21.09 -8.54
N LYS A 140 11.06 21.69 -8.02
CA LYS A 140 11.07 23.05 -7.51
C LYS A 140 12.22 23.79 -8.18
N ALA A 141 11.88 24.78 -9.02
CA ALA A 141 12.88 25.67 -9.60
C ALA A 141 13.58 26.44 -8.47
N LEU A 142 14.91 26.44 -8.50
CA LEU A 142 15.75 27.24 -7.63
C LEU A 142 15.96 28.59 -8.33
N GLN A 143 15.56 29.69 -7.68
CA GLN A 143 15.61 31.05 -8.23
C GLN A 143 16.56 31.91 -7.40
N GLY A 144 17.11 32.97 -8.02
CA GLY A 144 17.99 33.92 -7.34
C GLY A 144 19.42 33.41 -7.10
N LEU A 145 19.84 32.37 -7.82
CA LEU A 145 21.18 31.83 -7.75
C LEU A 145 22.10 32.65 -8.67
N THR A 146 23.04 33.39 -8.10
CA THR A 146 24.02 34.18 -8.84
C THR A 146 25.43 33.71 -8.56
N GLY A 147 26.29 33.76 -9.57
CA GLY A 147 27.73 33.58 -9.45
C GLY A 147 28.48 34.61 -10.29
N THR A 148 29.75 34.82 -9.99
CA THR A 148 30.57 35.84 -10.66
C THR A 148 31.69 35.16 -11.44
N ALA A 149 31.85 35.53 -12.71
CA ALA A 149 32.94 35.06 -13.56
C ALA A 149 33.92 36.20 -13.88
N LEU A 150 35.20 35.95 -13.70
CA LEU A 150 36.29 36.83 -14.09
C LEU A 150 36.46 36.86 -15.62
N PRO A 151 36.99 37.97 -16.18
CA PRO A 151 37.29 38.04 -17.60
C PRO A 151 38.29 36.96 -18.02
N LYS A 152 38.12 36.40 -19.21
CA LYS A 152 39.01 35.35 -19.72
C LYS A 152 40.41 35.92 -19.90
N ILE A 153 41.41 35.24 -19.34
CA ILE A 153 42.82 35.58 -19.50
C ILE A 153 43.40 34.71 -20.62
N ARG A 154 44.11 35.33 -21.55
CA ARG A 154 44.90 34.63 -22.57
C ARG A 154 46.37 34.65 -22.15
N GLU A 155 47.09 33.60 -22.51
CA GLU A 155 48.53 33.56 -22.32
C GLU A 155 49.19 34.53 -23.33
N VAL A 156 49.94 35.51 -22.83
CA VAL A 156 50.69 36.47 -23.64
C VAL A 156 52.16 36.07 -23.63
N ARG A 157 52.74 35.83 -24.80
CA ARG A 157 54.12 35.34 -24.94
C ARG A 157 55.14 36.44 -25.19
N ALA A 158 54.72 37.56 -25.78
CA ALA A 158 55.59 38.70 -26.05
C ALA A 158 54.90 40.03 -25.77
N ALA A 159 55.66 41.04 -25.33
CA ALA A 159 55.16 42.40 -25.15
C ALA A 159 54.53 42.95 -26.44
N ALA A 160 55.06 42.53 -27.60
CA ALA A 160 54.56 42.87 -28.93
C ALA A 160 53.07 42.51 -29.13
N GLU A 161 52.59 41.42 -28.51
CA GLU A 161 51.21 40.92 -28.61
C GLU A 161 50.21 41.82 -27.88
N ILE A 162 50.66 42.62 -26.89
CA ILE A 162 49.83 43.60 -26.18
C ILE A 162 49.88 44.96 -26.91
N THR A 163 50.97 45.26 -27.62
CA THR A 163 51.25 46.60 -28.15
C THR A 163 50.75 46.87 -29.56
N ALA A 164 50.16 45.89 -30.25
CA ALA A 164 49.74 46.07 -31.65
C ALA A 164 48.66 47.15 -31.84
N ASP A 165 47.78 47.34 -30.84
CA ASP A 165 46.69 48.35 -30.86
C ASP A 165 46.81 49.41 -29.73
N ALA A 166 47.89 49.38 -28.94
CA ALA A 166 48.07 50.29 -27.80
C ALA A 166 48.80 51.58 -28.20
N SER A 167 48.15 52.74 -28.04
CA SER A 167 48.82 54.04 -28.12
C SER A 167 49.79 54.21 -26.94
N LEU A 168 51.05 53.82 -27.13
CA LEU A 168 52.11 54.01 -26.15
C LEU A 168 52.43 55.49 -25.96
N SER A 169 51.81 56.13 -24.97
CA SER A 169 52.22 57.46 -24.51
C SER A 169 53.36 57.33 -23.50
N GLY A 170 54.56 57.74 -23.89
CA GLY A 170 55.72 57.84 -23.01
C GLY A 170 56.58 56.59 -23.00
N ARG A 171 57.58 56.53 -23.90
CA ARG A 171 58.76 55.71 -23.63
C ARG A 171 59.41 56.26 -22.34
N PRO A 172 59.77 55.43 -21.35
CA PRO A 172 60.61 55.89 -20.28
C PRO A 172 61.90 56.42 -20.93
N ARG A 173 62.12 57.74 -20.87
CA ARG A 173 63.45 58.25 -21.14
C ARG A 173 64.32 57.72 -20.01
N PRO A 174 65.38 56.95 -20.29
CA PRO A 174 66.27 56.55 -19.24
C PRO A 174 66.74 57.82 -18.52
N LYS A 175 66.81 57.77 -17.19
CA LYS A 175 67.34 58.86 -16.37
C LYS A 175 68.65 58.39 -15.79
N LYS A 176 69.65 59.28 -15.74
CA LYS A 176 70.93 59.02 -15.08
C LYS A 176 70.71 58.62 -13.61
N GLY A 177 71.34 57.55 -13.16
CA GLY A 177 71.21 57.01 -11.80
C GLY A 177 72.24 55.91 -11.47
N ARG A 178 71.98 55.15 -10.39
CA ARG A 178 72.88 54.09 -9.87
C ARG A 178 72.37 52.67 -10.13
N GLY A 179 71.79 52.41 -11.30
CA GLY A 179 71.41 51.06 -11.73
C GLY A 179 72.56 50.38 -12.48
N ASP A 180 72.23 49.27 -13.14
CA ASP A 180 73.24 48.40 -13.78
C ASP A 180 73.26 48.53 -15.32
N GLU A 181 72.28 49.21 -15.92
CA GLU A 181 72.23 49.47 -17.37
C GLU A 181 73.03 50.72 -17.75
N LEU A 182 73.81 50.66 -18.83
CA LEU A 182 74.60 51.80 -19.32
C LEU A 182 73.67 52.90 -19.88
N PHE A 183 73.69 54.07 -19.25
CA PHE A 183 73.00 55.29 -19.69
C PHE A 183 73.75 56.01 -20.80
N GLY A 184 75.07 56.11 -20.67
CA GLY A 184 75.93 56.83 -21.59
C GLY A 184 77.40 56.77 -21.18
N ILE A 185 78.27 57.27 -22.04
CA ILE A 185 79.70 57.35 -21.77
C ILE A 185 80.11 58.80 -21.97
N ARG A 186 80.80 59.38 -20.99
CA ARG A 186 81.35 60.74 -21.09
C ARG A 186 82.77 60.81 -20.54
N VAL A 187 83.42 61.95 -20.75
CA VAL A 187 84.76 62.23 -20.21
C VAL A 187 84.70 62.28 -18.69
N TYR A 188 85.69 61.66 -18.05
CA TYR A 188 85.91 61.62 -16.61
C TYR A 188 86.07 63.04 -16.05
N ASP A 189 85.32 63.35 -15.00
CA ASP A 189 85.49 64.55 -14.18
C ASP A 189 86.07 64.16 -12.81
N GLN A 190 86.79 65.06 -12.14
CA GLN A 190 87.40 64.76 -10.84
C GLN A 190 86.38 64.43 -9.73
N SER A 191 85.11 64.78 -9.92
CA SER A 191 84.01 64.45 -9.01
C SER A 191 83.42 63.04 -9.21
N ASP A 192 83.85 62.28 -10.22
CA ASP A 192 83.32 60.95 -10.54
C ASP A 192 83.98 59.81 -9.75
N ASP A 193 83.21 58.76 -9.43
CA ASP A 193 83.75 57.56 -8.78
C ASP A 193 84.65 56.79 -9.77
N SER A 194 85.90 56.56 -9.37
CA SER A 194 86.92 55.89 -10.20
C SER A 194 86.54 54.45 -10.58
N ARG A 195 85.61 53.82 -9.86
CA ARG A 195 85.08 52.49 -10.21
C ARG A 195 84.22 52.49 -11.48
N LEU A 196 83.70 53.65 -11.87
CA LEU A 196 82.84 53.79 -13.05
C LEU A 196 83.65 54.03 -14.33
N ILE A 197 84.98 54.09 -14.24
CA ILE A 197 85.87 54.27 -15.40
C ILE A 197 85.75 53.07 -16.35
N ASN A 198 85.43 53.36 -17.62
CA ASN A 198 85.46 52.37 -18.68
C ASN A 198 86.88 52.21 -19.21
N TRP A 199 87.69 51.40 -18.53
CA TRP A 199 89.11 51.22 -18.87
C TRP A 199 89.34 50.79 -20.32
N LYS A 200 88.45 49.95 -20.87
CA LYS A 200 88.57 49.42 -22.22
C LYS A 200 88.35 50.49 -23.30
N LEU A 201 87.35 51.35 -23.15
CA LEU A 201 87.12 52.47 -24.08
C LEU A 201 88.10 53.62 -23.84
N SER A 202 88.51 53.85 -22.59
CA SER A 202 89.49 54.88 -22.25
C SER A 202 90.85 54.61 -22.91
N ALA A 203 91.32 53.36 -22.85
CA ALA A 203 92.57 52.93 -23.48
C ALA A 203 92.54 53.01 -25.02
N LYS A 204 91.35 52.94 -25.63
CA LYS A 204 91.19 52.97 -27.09
C LYS A 204 91.08 54.39 -27.67
N GLN A 205 90.67 55.36 -26.85
CA GLN A 205 90.44 56.75 -27.27
C GLN A 205 91.44 57.75 -26.67
N ASP A 206 92.43 57.24 -25.93
CA ASP A 206 93.48 58.02 -25.24
C ASP A 206 92.93 59.16 -24.36
N ARG A 207 91.78 58.91 -23.73
CA ARG A 207 91.09 59.83 -22.81
C ARG A 207 90.28 59.04 -21.79
N THR A 208 90.29 59.46 -20.52
CA THR A 208 89.56 58.74 -19.46
C THR A 208 88.05 58.95 -19.61
N LEU A 209 87.32 57.85 -19.77
CA LEU A 209 85.87 57.82 -19.98
C LEU A 209 85.19 57.08 -18.83
N VAL A 210 84.03 57.59 -18.40
CA VAL A 210 83.21 57.04 -17.31
C VAL A 210 81.89 56.53 -17.88
N ASN A 211 81.50 55.33 -17.43
CA ASN A 211 80.18 54.78 -17.65
C ASN A 211 79.18 55.49 -16.73
N GLU A 212 78.18 56.14 -17.32
CA GLU A 212 76.99 56.57 -16.60
C GLU A 212 75.97 55.44 -16.65
N PHE A 213 75.29 55.17 -15.55
CA PHE A 213 74.28 54.13 -15.47
C PHE A 213 72.87 54.72 -15.37
N CYS A 214 71.86 53.96 -15.78
CA CYS A 214 70.45 54.31 -15.69
C CYS A 214 69.99 54.19 -14.23
N ALA A 215 69.06 55.02 -13.76
CA ALA A 215 68.35 54.77 -12.52
C ALA A 215 67.50 53.48 -12.64
N PRO A 216 67.36 52.65 -11.58
CA PRO A 216 66.41 51.54 -11.60
C PRO A 216 65.01 52.07 -11.93
N GLY A 217 64.46 51.67 -13.07
CA GLY A 217 63.16 52.14 -13.51
C GLY A 217 62.05 51.56 -12.63
N GLU A 218 61.28 52.41 -11.94
CA GLU A 218 59.93 52.03 -11.55
C GLU A 218 59.10 51.93 -12.83
N SER A 219 58.97 50.72 -13.39
CA SER A 219 58.08 50.44 -14.51
C SER A 219 56.63 50.57 -14.03
N ARG A 220 56.14 51.81 -13.93
CA ARG A 220 54.74 52.12 -13.68
C ARG A 220 53.97 52.08 -15.00
N VAL A 221 53.00 51.18 -15.10
CA VAL A 221 52.21 50.96 -16.31
C VAL A 221 50.76 51.33 -16.02
N THR A 222 50.18 52.19 -16.86
CA THR A 222 48.76 52.50 -16.80
C THR A 222 48.05 51.85 -17.97
N ILE A 223 47.19 50.88 -17.70
CA ILE A 223 46.29 50.30 -18.68
C ILE A 223 45.02 51.13 -18.68
N ARG A 224 44.75 51.83 -19.79
CA ARG A 224 43.51 52.59 -19.95
C ARG A 224 42.58 51.85 -20.92
N LEU A 225 41.39 51.53 -20.45
CA LEU A 225 40.36 50.91 -21.26
C LEU A 225 39.37 51.99 -21.72
N GLU A 226 39.51 52.50 -22.93
CA GLU A 226 38.62 53.53 -23.48
C GLU A 226 37.42 52.88 -24.20
N ASN A 227 36.20 53.37 -23.91
CA ASN A 227 34.94 52.92 -24.52
C ASN A 227 34.66 51.40 -24.44
N ILE A 228 33.99 50.97 -23.37
CA ILE A 228 33.68 49.55 -23.11
C ILE A 228 32.77 48.94 -24.20
N GLY A 229 31.84 49.71 -24.78
CA GLY A 229 30.87 49.21 -25.77
C GLY A 229 29.93 48.11 -25.22
N SER A 230 29.23 47.40 -26.13
CA SER A 230 28.33 46.28 -25.82
C SER A 230 28.62 45.05 -26.69
N GLY A 231 28.23 43.85 -26.24
CA GLY A 231 28.39 42.61 -27.02
C GLY A 231 29.81 42.01 -27.03
N GLU A 232 30.11 41.15 -28.02
CA GLU A 232 31.34 40.33 -28.02
C GLU A 232 32.64 41.13 -28.18
N ALA A 233 32.61 42.26 -28.89
CA ALA A 233 33.75 43.15 -29.04
C ALA A 233 34.18 43.78 -27.69
N ALA A 234 33.20 44.15 -26.86
CA ALA A 234 33.43 44.60 -25.49
C ALA A 234 34.06 43.50 -24.62
N GLU A 235 33.72 42.24 -24.89
CA GLU A 235 34.29 41.06 -24.22
C GLU A 235 35.72 40.74 -24.65
N ALA A 236 36.05 40.97 -25.91
CA ALA A 236 37.43 40.85 -26.39
C ALA A 236 38.35 41.89 -25.75
N ARG A 237 37.94 43.17 -25.71
CA ARG A 237 38.75 44.27 -25.15
C ARG A 237 39.05 44.10 -23.66
N VAL A 238 38.05 43.68 -22.86
CA VAL A 238 38.26 43.45 -21.42
C VAL A 238 39.11 42.20 -21.17
N ALA A 239 38.98 41.17 -21.99
CA ALA A 239 39.87 40.00 -21.92
C ALA A 239 41.32 40.36 -22.27
N GLU A 240 41.53 41.23 -23.27
CA GLU A 240 42.83 41.75 -23.65
C GLU A 240 43.45 42.60 -22.54
N ALA A 241 42.70 43.54 -21.97
CA ALA A 241 43.16 44.33 -20.83
C ALA A 241 43.48 43.48 -19.60
N ALA A 242 42.69 42.44 -19.32
CA ALA A 242 42.97 41.49 -18.24
C ALA A 242 44.25 40.68 -18.50
N SER A 243 44.49 40.28 -19.75
CA SER A 243 45.69 39.55 -20.16
C SER A 243 46.94 40.44 -20.09
N ALA A 244 46.83 41.69 -20.55
CA ALA A 244 47.89 42.69 -20.42
C ALA A 244 48.19 43.02 -18.95
N PHE A 245 47.16 43.22 -18.13
CA PHE A 245 47.33 43.52 -16.70
C PHE A 245 48.07 42.38 -15.98
N LYS A 246 47.69 41.11 -16.26
CA LYS A 246 48.41 39.95 -15.73
C LYS A 246 49.87 39.93 -16.18
N TRP A 247 50.14 40.13 -17.46
CA TRP A 247 51.50 40.10 -18.00
C TRP A 247 52.41 41.16 -17.36
N TYR A 248 51.92 42.39 -17.16
CA TYR A 248 52.68 43.44 -16.49
C TYR A 248 52.88 43.16 -14.98
N VAL A 249 51.90 42.55 -14.31
CA VAL A 249 52.07 42.12 -12.91
C VAL A 249 53.11 41.00 -12.80
N ASP A 250 53.10 40.02 -13.72
CA ASP A 250 54.05 38.90 -13.74
C ASP A 250 55.48 39.36 -14.05
N THR A 251 55.65 40.44 -14.82
CA THR A 251 56.95 41.06 -15.11
C THR A 251 57.46 41.99 -13.99
N GLY A 252 56.73 42.13 -12.89
CA GLY A 252 57.13 42.92 -11.72
C GLY A 252 56.84 44.42 -11.83
N ALA A 253 56.12 44.86 -12.86
CA ALA A 253 55.71 46.25 -13.05
C ALA A 253 54.63 46.66 -12.03
N GLU A 254 54.57 47.96 -11.74
CA GLU A 254 53.51 48.53 -10.90
C GLU A 254 52.36 48.99 -11.80
N VAL A 255 51.20 48.33 -11.71
CA VAL A 255 50.15 48.47 -12.72
C VAL A 255 48.94 49.22 -12.16
N ARG A 256 48.44 50.20 -12.92
CA ARG A 256 47.19 50.92 -12.68
C ARG A 256 46.20 50.61 -13.80
N LEU A 257 44.93 50.37 -13.46
CA LEU A 257 43.84 50.24 -14.43
C LEU A 257 42.95 51.48 -14.37
N VAL A 258 42.71 52.13 -15.49
CA VAL A 258 41.79 53.29 -15.61
C VAL A 258 40.69 52.95 -16.60
N THR A 259 39.44 53.13 -16.17
CA THR A 259 38.25 52.89 -16.99
C THR A 259 37.27 54.06 -16.84
N PRO A 260 36.29 54.23 -17.75
CA PRO A 260 35.25 55.25 -17.61
C PRO A 260 34.40 55.09 -16.35
N GLU A 261 34.33 53.88 -15.79
CA GLU A 261 33.51 53.54 -14.64
C GLU A 261 34.27 53.58 -13.30
N GLY A 262 35.58 53.89 -13.33
CA GLY A 262 36.44 53.96 -12.15
C GLY A 262 37.88 53.50 -12.43
N ALA A 263 38.72 53.50 -11.40
CA ALA A 263 40.13 53.12 -11.51
C ALA A 263 40.56 52.19 -10.36
N VAL A 264 41.54 51.33 -10.66
CA VAL A 264 42.30 50.58 -9.66
C VAL A 264 43.70 51.19 -9.66
N ASP A 265 44.09 51.78 -8.52
CA ASP A 265 45.37 52.49 -8.37
C ASP A 265 46.60 51.58 -8.52
N TYR A 266 47.79 52.16 -8.47
CA TYR A 266 49.05 51.43 -8.60
C TYR A 266 49.20 50.37 -7.52
N GLY A 267 49.70 49.20 -7.92
CA GLY A 267 50.00 48.10 -7.02
C GLY A 267 50.78 46.98 -7.71
N LYS A 268 51.20 45.99 -6.94
CA LYS A 268 52.00 44.84 -7.39
C LYS A 268 51.47 43.53 -6.79
N GLY A 269 51.80 42.42 -7.45
CA GLY A 269 51.53 41.07 -6.95
C GLY A 269 50.11 40.55 -7.20
N LEU A 270 49.90 39.29 -6.80
CA LEU A 270 48.70 38.52 -7.14
C LEU A 270 47.40 39.06 -6.51
N LEU A 271 47.46 39.64 -5.30
CA LEU A 271 46.30 40.27 -4.66
C LEU A 271 45.82 41.50 -5.44
N HIS A 272 46.75 42.25 -6.02
CA HIS A 272 46.43 43.40 -6.87
C HIS A 272 45.79 42.96 -8.19
N LEU A 273 46.33 41.90 -8.79
CA LEU A 273 45.75 41.26 -9.96
C LEU A 273 44.31 40.79 -9.71
N ASP A 274 44.04 40.11 -8.59
CA ASP A 274 42.69 39.65 -8.24
C ASP A 274 41.70 40.83 -8.08
N LYS A 275 42.14 41.90 -7.41
CA LYS A 275 41.35 43.14 -7.26
C LYS A 275 41.02 43.76 -8.62
N ALA A 276 41.98 43.84 -9.53
CA ALA A 276 41.79 44.37 -10.87
C ALA A 276 40.87 43.49 -11.73
N LEU A 277 41.01 42.16 -11.65
CA LEU A 277 40.15 41.21 -12.38
C LEU A 277 38.70 41.26 -11.90
N ARG A 278 38.46 41.38 -10.59
CA ARG A 278 37.10 41.58 -10.03
C ARG A 278 36.48 42.89 -10.47
N PHE A 279 37.28 43.96 -10.52
CA PHE A 279 36.83 45.25 -11.03
C PHE A 279 36.46 45.15 -12.53
N MET A 280 37.32 44.53 -13.34
CA MET A 280 37.06 44.28 -14.78
C MET A 280 35.84 43.38 -15.03
N ALA A 281 35.57 42.42 -14.15
CA ALA A 281 34.40 41.54 -14.25
C ALA A 281 33.07 42.33 -14.17
N LEU A 282 33.05 43.45 -13.43
CA LEU A 282 31.85 44.27 -13.20
C LEU A 282 31.74 45.48 -14.14
N LEU A 283 32.54 45.56 -15.20
CA LEU A 283 32.45 46.65 -16.19
C LEU A 283 31.30 46.46 -17.19
N GLY A 284 30.56 47.53 -17.49
CA GLY A 284 29.47 47.56 -18.45
C GLY A 284 28.37 46.53 -18.14
N GLU A 285 28.09 45.65 -19.11
CA GLU A 285 27.13 44.53 -18.97
C GLU A 285 27.50 43.51 -17.88
N GLY A 286 28.68 43.59 -17.27
CA GLY A 286 29.11 42.71 -16.18
C GLY A 286 28.36 42.93 -14.86
N ARG A 287 27.70 44.09 -14.67
CA ARG A 287 26.91 44.41 -13.46
C ARG A 287 25.54 43.76 -13.44
N THR A 288 24.96 43.53 -14.61
CA THR A 288 23.62 42.97 -14.72
C THR A 288 23.67 41.44 -14.70
N PRO A 289 22.81 40.76 -13.92
CA PRO A 289 22.77 39.30 -13.90
C PRO A 289 22.37 38.75 -15.28
N ARG A 290 23.31 38.12 -15.99
CA ARG A 290 23.06 37.52 -17.32
C ARG A 290 22.79 36.01 -17.22
N PRO A 291 21.80 35.46 -17.95
CA PRO A 291 21.38 34.07 -17.78
C PRO A 291 22.40 33.08 -18.38
N SER A 292 22.94 32.21 -17.55
CA SER A 292 23.72 31.04 -17.96
C SER A 292 22.88 29.78 -17.76
N ARG A 293 22.31 29.25 -18.85
CA ARG A 293 21.45 28.05 -18.80
C ARG A 293 22.23 26.75 -18.78
N ILE A 294 21.75 25.88 -17.93
CA ILE A 294 22.12 24.47 -17.85
C ILE A 294 21.50 23.70 -19.01
N GLN A 295 22.31 22.93 -19.76
CA GLN A 295 21.76 21.95 -20.70
C GLN A 295 21.06 20.81 -19.94
N PRO A 296 19.88 20.35 -20.40
CA PRO A 296 19.15 19.25 -19.78
C PRO A 296 19.97 17.96 -19.86
N HIS A 297 20.07 17.25 -18.73
CA HIS A 297 20.72 15.95 -18.65
C HIS A 297 19.69 14.85 -18.92
N GLU A 298 19.96 13.93 -19.85
CA GLU A 298 19.12 12.76 -20.09
C GLU A 298 19.10 11.84 -18.86
N ASP A 299 17.91 11.43 -18.43
CA ASP A 299 17.73 10.53 -17.27
C ASP A 299 18.46 9.20 -17.53
N ARG A 300 19.47 8.88 -16.71
CA ARG A 300 20.08 7.54 -16.70
C ARG A 300 19.01 6.48 -16.41
N SER A 301 19.09 5.39 -17.16
CA SER A 301 18.23 4.21 -17.02
C SER A 301 18.24 3.65 -15.59
N ALA A 302 17.10 3.08 -15.18
CA ALA A 302 16.91 2.52 -13.84
C ALA A 302 18.01 1.48 -13.53
N PRO A 303 18.55 1.45 -12.30
CA PRO A 303 19.60 0.50 -11.95
C PRO A 303 19.07 -0.93 -12.02
N ASP A 304 19.66 -1.74 -12.91
CA ASP A 304 19.45 -3.18 -12.93
C ASP A 304 20.14 -3.80 -11.72
N SER A 305 19.39 -4.17 -10.69
CA SER A 305 19.94 -4.79 -9.48
C SER A 305 19.42 -6.22 -9.31
N ALA A 306 20.31 -7.15 -8.98
CA ALA A 306 19.95 -8.54 -8.66
C ALA A 306 18.91 -8.63 -7.53
N ALA A 307 18.94 -7.68 -6.59
CA ALA A 307 17.95 -7.55 -5.53
C ALA A 307 16.53 -7.31 -6.06
N LEU A 308 16.37 -6.49 -7.11
CA LEU A 308 15.07 -6.22 -7.73
C LEU A 308 14.46 -7.49 -8.32
N ARG A 309 15.29 -8.31 -8.97
CA ARG A 309 14.88 -9.60 -9.53
C ARG A 309 14.43 -10.61 -8.47
N ARG A 310 15.17 -10.74 -7.36
CA ARG A 310 14.77 -11.61 -6.24
C ARG A 310 13.41 -11.23 -5.66
N VAL A 311 13.14 -9.92 -5.53
CA VAL A 311 11.85 -9.42 -5.06
C VAL A 311 10.73 -9.73 -6.07
N MET A 312 10.99 -9.69 -7.37
CA MET A 312 10.00 -10.11 -8.39
C MET A 312 9.65 -11.60 -8.29
N PHE A 313 10.62 -12.48 -8.03
CA PHE A 313 10.33 -13.90 -7.80
C PHE A 313 9.52 -14.13 -6.52
N PHE A 314 9.83 -13.41 -5.44
CA PHE A 314 9.01 -13.43 -4.22
C PHE A 314 7.57 -12.99 -4.51
N GLY A 315 7.38 -11.87 -5.22
CA GLY A 315 6.05 -11.42 -5.65
C GLY A 315 5.34 -12.45 -6.51
N THR A 316 6.06 -13.12 -7.41
CA THR A 316 5.53 -14.21 -8.25
C THR A 316 5.05 -15.38 -7.41
N ALA A 317 5.81 -15.81 -6.39
CA ALA A 317 5.39 -16.87 -5.48
C ALA A 317 4.14 -16.49 -4.68
N VAL A 318 4.04 -15.24 -4.22
CA VAL A 318 2.85 -14.73 -3.50
C VAL A 318 1.61 -14.74 -4.40
N VAL A 319 1.72 -14.19 -5.61
CA VAL A 319 0.59 -14.16 -6.56
C VAL A 319 0.21 -15.56 -6.98
N TYR A 320 1.18 -16.42 -7.30
CA TYR A 320 0.93 -17.82 -7.66
C TYR A 320 0.24 -18.59 -6.52
N GLY A 321 0.72 -18.44 -5.29
CA GLY A 321 0.10 -19.01 -4.09
C GLY A 321 -1.35 -18.53 -3.90
N SER A 322 -1.63 -17.27 -4.22
CA SER A 322 -3.00 -16.74 -4.15
C SER A 322 -3.95 -17.35 -5.18
N LEU A 323 -3.45 -17.87 -6.31
CA LEU A 323 -4.28 -18.55 -7.31
C LEU A 323 -4.81 -19.90 -6.81
N PHE A 324 -4.16 -20.54 -5.84
CA PHE A 324 -4.69 -21.75 -5.18
C PHE A 324 -5.94 -21.49 -4.33
N LEU A 325 -6.22 -20.23 -4.02
CA LEU A 325 -7.41 -19.83 -3.29
C LEU A 325 -8.64 -19.71 -4.21
N ILE A 326 -8.45 -19.81 -5.53
CA ILE A 326 -9.52 -19.76 -6.53
C ILE A 326 -10.03 -21.20 -6.72
N ASP A 327 -11.26 -21.46 -6.28
CA ASP A 327 -11.84 -22.80 -6.28
C ASP A 327 -12.07 -23.36 -7.71
N GLU A 328 -12.17 -22.47 -8.70
CA GLU A 328 -12.52 -22.81 -10.09
C GLU A 328 -11.37 -23.41 -10.92
N ILE A 329 -10.11 -23.11 -10.59
CA ILE A 329 -8.94 -23.49 -11.42
C ILE A 329 -8.55 -24.96 -11.22
N GLY A 330 -8.98 -25.56 -10.11
CA GLY A 330 -8.60 -26.91 -9.72
C GLY A 330 -7.14 -26.99 -9.25
N PHE A 331 -6.90 -27.80 -8.22
CA PHE A 331 -5.58 -27.89 -7.59
C PHE A 331 -4.49 -28.53 -8.48
N ARG A 332 -4.87 -29.48 -9.34
CA ARG A 332 -3.95 -30.27 -10.17
C ARG A 332 -3.13 -29.46 -11.19
N PRO A 333 -3.72 -28.60 -12.05
CA PRO A 333 -2.94 -27.82 -13.01
C PRO A 333 -1.98 -26.83 -12.33
N LEU A 334 -2.39 -26.23 -11.20
CA LEU A 334 -1.51 -25.39 -10.40
C LEU A 334 -0.35 -26.20 -9.81
N LEU A 335 -0.59 -27.41 -9.29
CA LEU A 335 0.52 -28.23 -8.79
C LEU A 335 1.51 -28.63 -9.90
N ALA A 336 1.02 -28.93 -11.11
CA ALA A 336 1.86 -29.30 -12.25
C ALA A 336 2.80 -28.17 -12.71
N LEU A 337 2.37 -26.91 -12.59
CA LEU A 337 3.15 -25.74 -12.99
C LEU A 337 4.04 -25.19 -11.86
N ALA A 338 3.83 -25.63 -10.61
CA ALA A 338 4.57 -25.12 -9.45
C ALA A 338 6.10 -25.27 -9.56
N PRO A 339 6.67 -26.36 -10.14
CA PRO A 339 8.12 -26.51 -10.32
C PRO A 339 8.75 -25.46 -11.25
N ALA A 340 7.96 -24.78 -12.10
CA ALA A 340 8.48 -23.77 -13.02
C ALA A 340 9.05 -22.54 -12.29
N LEU A 341 8.53 -22.20 -11.10
CA LEU A 341 9.00 -21.07 -10.31
C LEU A 341 10.42 -21.25 -9.72
N PRO A 342 10.71 -22.33 -8.96
CA PRO A 342 12.07 -22.59 -8.49
C PRO A 342 13.03 -22.87 -9.64
N LEU A 343 12.57 -23.50 -10.72
CA LEU A 343 13.38 -23.69 -11.92
C LEU A 343 13.77 -22.34 -12.56
N GLY A 344 12.80 -21.43 -12.75
CA GLY A 344 13.05 -20.09 -13.27
C GLY A 344 14.02 -19.28 -12.41
N TRP A 345 13.88 -19.35 -11.08
CA TRP A 345 14.84 -18.77 -10.14
C TRP A 345 16.26 -19.30 -10.38
N LEU A 346 16.41 -20.64 -10.45
CA LEU A 346 17.70 -21.29 -10.65
C LEU A 346 18.33 -20.91 -12.00
N LEU A 347 17.54 -20.89 -13.08
CA LEU A 347 17.98 -20.46 -14.40
C LEU A 347 18.49 -19.01 -14.39
N HIS A 348 17.83 -18.14 -13.60
CA HIS A 348 18.22 -16.74 -13.49
C HIS A 348 19.47 -16.54 -12.60
N GLU A 349 19.57 -17.23 -11.46
CA GLU A 349 20.74 -17.09 -10.57
C GLU A 349 21.99 -17.76 -11.13
N LYS A 350 21.87 -18.94 -11.75
CA LYS A 350 23.01 -19.69 -12.28
C LYS A 350 23.34 -19.38 -13.74
N LYS A 351 22.61 -18.46 -14.39
CA LYS A 351 22.76 -18.10 -15.82
C LYS A 351 22.83 -19.34 -16.75
N LEU A 352 22.03 -20.36 -16.44
CA LEU A 352 22.03 -21.64 -17.15
C LEU A 352 21.41 -21.52 -18.56
N TRP A 353 21.61 -22.57 -19.36
CA TRP A 353 21.09 -22.71 -20.74
C TRP A 353 19.57 -22.44 -20.82
N ARG A 354 19.16 -21.75 -21.89
CA ARG A 354 17.78 -21.28 -22.12
C ARG A 354 17.26 -21.82 -23.44
N PRO A 355 15.97 -22.17 -23.56
CA PRO A 355 15.39 -22.56 -24.83
C PRO A 355 15.53 -21.42 -25.85
N GLY A 356 15.95 -21.77 -27.08
CA GLY A 356 16.09 -20.81 -28.17
C GLY A 356 14.75 -20.22 -28.60
N ARG A 357 14.75 -18.96 -29.08
CA ARG A 357 13.55 -18.27 -29.57
C ARG A 357 12.77 -19.06 -30.62
N LEU A 358 13.48 -19.84 -31.44
CA LEU A 358 12.89 -20.68 -32.50
C LEU A 358 11.89 -21.73 -31.99
N LEU A 359 12.08 -22.25 -30.77
CA LEU A 359 11.19 -23.26 -30.18
C LEU A 359 10.18 -22.62 -29.22
N TRP A 360 10.61 -21.59 -28.49
CA TRP A 360 9.78 -20.98 -27.45
C TRP A 360 8.67 -20.08 -27.99
N ASP A 361 8.93 -19.31 -29.04
CA ASP A 361 7.96 -18.36 -29.59
C ASP A 361 6.77 -19.07 -30.26
N PRO A 362 6.94 -20.16 -31.06
CA PRO A 362 5.82 -20.92 -31.60
C PRO A 362 5.00 -21.64 -30.52
N ALA A 363 5.66 -22.23 -29.52
CA ALA A 363 4.97 -22.88 -28.40
C ALA A 363 4.14 -21.85 -27.60
N SER A 364 4.72 -20.67 -27.34
CA SER A 364 4.03 -19.54 -26.73
C SER A 364 2.82 -19.09 -27.54
N ALA A 365 2.96 -18.99 -28.87
CA ALA A 365 1.87 -18.62 -29.77
C ALA A 365 0.73 -19.64 -29.77
N LEU A 366 1.04 -20.94 -29.74
CA LEU A 366 0.03 -22.00 -29.65
C LEU A 366 -0.74 -21.97 -28.33
N VAL A 367 -0.06 -21.73 -27.20
CA VAL A 367 -0.72 -21.60 -25.89
C VAL A 367 -1.63 -20.36 -25.87
N LEU A 368 -1.14 -19.21 -26.37
CA LEU A 368 -1.95 -18.00 -26.46
C LEU A 368 -3.16 -18.19 -27.39
N LEU A 369 -2.98 -18.86 -28.54
CA LEU A 369 -4.07 -19.17 -29.45
C LEU A 369 -5.11 -20.07 -28.78
N TYR A 370 -4.69 -21.11 -28.06
CA TYR A 370 -5.59 -21.97 -27.29
C TYR A 370 -6.39 -21.17 -26.26
N ILE A 371 -5.73 -20.31 -25.49
CA ILE A 371 -6.39 -19.51 -24.45
C ILE A 371 -7.42 -18.53 -25.05
N LEU A 372 -7.03 -17.83 -26.12
CA LEU A 372 -7.85 -16.80 -26.75
C LEU A 372 -9.01 -17.36 -27.59
N THR A 373 -8.94 -18.62 -28.03
CA THR A 373 -9.97 -19.22 -28.92
C THR A 373 -10.79 -20.32 -28.24
N LEU A 374 -10.15 -21.31 -27.63
CA LEU A 374 -10.80 -22.51 -27.10
C LEU A 374 -11.12 -22.35 -25.63
N ASP A 375 -10.17 -21.92 -24.81
CA ASP A 375 -10.33 -21.83 -23.37
C ASP A 375 -11.44 -20.84 -22.97
N TRP A 376 -11.53 -19.69 -23.64
CA TRP A 376 -12.63 -18.74 -23.43
C TRP A 376 -14.01 -19.36 -23.67
N ARG A 377 -14.13 -20.27 -24.65
CA ARG A 377 -15.40 -20.95 -24.98
C ARG A 377 -15.76 -22.05 -23.97
N TYR A 378 -14.75 -22.78 -23.47
CA TYR A 378 -14.95 -23.91 -22.57
C TYR A 378 -15.02 -23.48 -21.09
N SER A 379 -14.04 -22.71 -20.62
CA SER A 379 -13.85 -22.34 -19.22
C SER A 379 -14.57 -21.03 -18.84
N GLY A 380 -14.91 -20.20 -19.81
CA GLY A 380 -15.50 -18.88 -19.60
C GLY A 380 -14.47 -17.76 -19.41
N VAL A 381 -14.93 -16.51 -19.48
CA VAL A 381 -14.05 -15.33 -19.57
C VAL A 381 -13.15 -15.15 -18.36
N ALA A 382 -13.68 -15.31 -17.16
CA ALA A 382 -12.93 -15.09 -15.94
C ALA A 382 -11.80 -16.12 -15.75
N VAL A 383 -12.12 -17.41 -15.89
CA VAL A 383 -11.16 -18.50 -15.68
C VAL A 383 -10.05 -18.48 -16.74
N ALA A 384 -10.41 -18.25 -18.01
CA ALA A 384 -9.42 -18.15 -19.08
C ALA A 384 -8.46 -16.96 -18.90
N ASN A 385 -8.93 -15.83 -18.35
CA ASN A 385 -8.05 -14.72 -17.98
C ASN A 385 -7.07 -15.12 -16.87
N VAL A 386 -7.47 -16.00 -15.94
CA VAL A 386 -6.51 -16.54 -14.97
C VAL A 386 -5.50 -17.46 -15.64
N HIS A 387 -5.91 -18.33 -16.56
CA HIS A 387 -4.98 -19.14 -17.34
C HIS A 387 -4.00 -18.28 -18.14
N LEU A 388 -4.47 -17.18 -18.75
CA LEU A 388 -3.62 -16.21 -19.43
C LEU A 388 -2.58 -15.61 -18.49
N VAL A 389 -2.99 -15.12 -17.32
CA VAL A 389 -2.05 -14.54 -16.36
C VAL A 389 -1.11 -15.58 -15.78
N LEU A 390 -1.58 -16.79 -15.48
CA LEU A 390 -0.77 -17.92 -15.04
C LEU A 390 0.32 -18.24 -16.07
N TYR A 391 -0.06 -18.33 -17.34
CA TYR A 391 0.87 -18.50 -18.45
C TYR A 391 1.89 -17.35 -18.51
N LEU A 392 1.45 -16.09 -18.45
CA LEU A 392 2.34 -14.92 -18.46
C LEU A 392 3.31 -14.93 -17.27
N LEU A 393 2.88 -15.35 -16.08
CA LEU A 393 3.72 -15.47 -14.89
C LEU A 393 4.79 -16.54 -15.05
N VAL A 394 4.40 -17.74 -15.49
CA VAL A 394 5.33 -18.85 -15.74
C VAL A 394 6.32 -18.48 -16.85
N ASN A 395 5.81 -17.94 -17.96
CA ASN A 395 6.62 -17.48 -19.08
C ASN A 395 7.64 -16.42 -18.64
N ARG A 396 7.24 -15.47 -17.78
CA ARG A 396 8.12 -14.43 -17.28
C ARG A 396 9.16 -14.92 -16.27
N ALA A 397 8.80 -15.91 -15.46
CA ALA A 397 9.72 -16.53 -14.51
C ALA A 397 10.80 -17.37 -15.21
N LEU A 398 10.47 -18.02 -16.33
CA LEU A 398 11.39 -18.89 -17.07
C LEU A 398 12.29 -18.13 -18.07
N ASN A 399 11.85 -16.97 -18.59
CA ASN A 399 12.58 -16.22 -19.62
C ASN A 399 13.42 -15.06 -19.10
N ALA A 400 14.35 -14.61 -19.95
CA ALA A 400 15.23 -13.48 -19.68
C ALA A 400 14.42 -12.19 -19.45
N VAL A 401 14.70 -11.53 -18.32
CA VAL A 401 14.09 -10.25 -17.96
C VAL A 401 15.16 -9.17 -18.04
N ARG A 402 15.06 -8.26 -19.01
CA ARG A 402 15.88 -7.04 -19.05
C ARG A 402 15.49 -6.10 -17.90
N ALA A 403 16.26 -5.05 -17.65
CA ALA A 403 15.86 -4.05 -16.65
C ALA A 403 14.51 -3.38 -17.00
N GLU A 404 14.26 -3.18 -18.29
CA GLU A 404 13.04 -2.54 -18.82
C GLU A 404 11.78 -3.40 -18.61
N ASP A 405 11.98 -4.71 -18.57
CA ASP A 405 11.00 -5.78 -18.48
C ASP A 405 10.39 -5.96 -17.08
N LEU A 406 11.09 -5.50 -16.04
CA LEU A 406 10.68 -5.62 -14.64
C LEU A 406 9.37 -4.88 -14.34
N ARG A 407 9.11 -3.77 -15.03
CA ARG A 407 7.86 -3.00 -14.90
C ARG A 407 6.67 -3.76 -15.48
N GLN A 408 6.85 -4.41 -16.62
CA GLN A 408 5.81 -5.25 -17.22
C GLN A 408 5.51 -6.46 -16.34
N TRP A 409 6.54 -7.07 -15.75
CA TRP A 409 6.35 -8.19 -14.82
C TRP A 409 5.58 -7.74 -13.57
N PHE A 410 5.85 -6.55 -13.04
CA PHE A 410 5.05 -6.00 -11.93
C PHE A 410 3.58 -5.81 -12.31
N LEU A 411 3.30 -5.34 -13.53
CA LEU A 411 1.92 -5.25 -14.04
C LEU A 411 1.25 -6.62 -14.14
N ILE A 412 1.95 -7.66 -14.61
CA ILE A 412 1.40 -9.03 -14.66
C ILE A 412 1.09 -9.53 -13.24
N LEU A 413 1.97 -9.27 -12.26
CA LEU A 413 1.72 -9.62 -10.86
C LEU A 413 0.52 -8.89 -10.28
N PHE A 414 0.37 -7.60 -10.59
CA PHE A 414 -0.82 -6.85 -10.23
C PHE A 414 -2.08 -7.46 -10.85
N LEU A 415 -2.08 -7.76 -12.16
CA LEU A 415 -3.22 -8.37 -12.83
C LEU A 415 -3.58 -9.75 -12.25
N GLY A 416 -2.58 -10.57 -11.91
CA GLY A 416 -2.82 -11.88 -11.28
C GLY A 416 -3.42 -11.75 -9.89
N PHE A 417 -2.86 -10.83 -9.08
CA PHE A 417 -3.38 -10.56 -7.75
C PHE A 417 -4.77 -9.92 -7.78
N PHE A 418 -5.03 -9.07 -8.78
CA PHE A 418 -6.32 -8.46 -9.08
C PHE A 418 -7.37 -9.52 -9.45
N LEU A 419 -7.03 -10.47 -10.32
CA LEU A 419 -7.91 -11.58 -10.67
C LEU A 419 -8.21 -12.47 -9.46
N ALA A 420 -7.19 -12.80 -8.66
CA ALA A 420 -7.39 -13.52 -7.40
C ALA A 420 -8.32 -12.74 -6.45
N SER A 421 -8.18 -11.41 -6.36
CA SER A 421 -9.11 -10.56 -5.61
C SER A 421 -10.55 -10.67 -6.10
N GLY A 422 -10.73 -10.77 -7.41
CA GLY A 422 -12.04 -10.82 -8.06
C GLY A 422 -12.78 -12.14 -7.83
N LEU A 423 -12.04 -13.23 -7.70
CA LEU A 423 -12.56 -14.61 -7.74
C LEU A 423 -12.47 -15.35 -6.40
N THR A 424 -11.83 -14.78 -5.38
CA THR A 424 -11.67 -15.44 -4.08
C THR A 424 -12.55 -14.79 -3.00
N LEU A 425 -13.15 -15.63 -2.15
CA LEU A 425 -13.94 -15.20 -0.98
C LEU A 425 -13.32 -15.66 0.35
N THR A 426 -12.15 -16.30 0.30
CA THR A 426 -11.54 -16.94 1.47
C THR A 426 -10.78 -15.93 2.34
N PRO A 427 -10.76 -16.09 3.68
CA PRO A 427 -9.99 -15.22 4.57
C PRO A 427 -8.48 -15.29 4.35
N TRP A 428 -7.96 -16.41 3.84
CA TRP A 428 -6.54 -16.58 3.52
C TRP A 428 -6.05 -15.60 2.46
N TYR A 429 -6.96 -15.09 1.64
CA TYR A 429 -6.65 -14.01 0.70
C TYR A 429 -6.09 -12.77 1.41
N PHE A 430 -6.53 -12.47 2.64
CA PHE A 430 -6.00 -11.35 3.42
C PHE A 430 -4.51 -11.51 3.75
N LEU A 431 -4.05 -12.74 4.03
CA LEU A 431 -2.63 -13.00 4.24
C LEU A 431 -1.84 -12.79 2.94
N ALA A 432 -2.33 -13.33 1.83
CA ALA A 432 -1.72 -13.11 0.50
C ALA A 432 -1.67 -11.62 0.14
N PHE A 433 -2.70 -10.87 0.51
CA PHE A 433 -2.79 -9.42 0.36
C PHE A 433 -1.73 -8.66 1.17
N LEU A 434 -1.53 -9.00 2.45
CA LEU A 434 -0.48 -8.39 3.25
C LEU A 434 0.91 -8.68 2.67
N LEU A 435 1.15 -9.91 2.21
CA LEU A 435 2.40 -10.29 1.56
C LEU A 435 2.60 -9.55 0.22
N TYR A 436 1.54 -9.38 -0.56
CA TYR A 436 1.58 -8.62 -1.82
C TYR A 436 1.85 -7.13 -1.55
N LEU A 437 1.26 -6.54 -0.52
CA LEU A 437 1.55 -5.15 -0.12
C LEU A 437 3.01 -4.99 0.33
N ALA A 438 3.54 -5.93 1.11
CA ALA A 438 4.94 -5.93 1.51
C ALA A 438 5.86 -6.03 0.29
N PHE A 439 5.55 -6.93 -0.66
CA PHE A 439 6.24 -7.06 -1.94
C PHE A 439 6.20 -5.76 -2.74
N ALA A 440 5.02 -5.17 -2.95
CA ALA A 440 4.86 -3.95 -3.74
C ALA A 440 5.62 -2.77 -3.11
N GLY A 441 5.54 -2.62 -1.78
CA GLY A 441 6.31 -1.62 -1.04
C GLY A 441 7.82 -1.81 -1.18
N LEU A 442 8.30 -3.05 -1.04
CA LEU A 442 9.71 -3.38 -1.21
C LEU A 442 10.20 -3.14 -2.64
N TRP A 443 9.39 -3.49 -3.64
CA TRP A 443 9.66 -3.25 -5.04
C TRP A 443 9.75 -1.76 -5.35
N LEU A 444 8.80 -0.95 -4.89
CA LEU A 444 8.83 0.52 -5.03
C LEU A 444 10.12 1.10 -4.41
N CYS A 445 10.51 0.58 -3.25
CA CYS A 445 11.75 0.94 -2.58
C CYS A 445 12.99 0.62 -3.43
N LEU A 446 13.06 -0.58 -4.01
CA LEU A 446 14.19 -1.01 -4.85
C LEU A 446 14.24 -0.29 -6.20
N ALA A 447 13.08 -0.09 -6.84
CA ALA A 447 12.94 0.55 -8.15
C ALA A 447 13.27 2.04 -8.14
N SER A 448 13.26 2.68 -6.96
CA SER A 448 13.67 4.07 -6.79
C SER A 448 15.18 4.31 -7.02
N GLY A 449 16.00 3.26 -6.99
CA GLY A 449 17.43 3.31 -7.32
C GLY A 449 18.36 3.83 -6.22
N LEU A 450 17.91 3.86 -4.95
CA LEU A 450 18.67 4.41 -3.82
C LEU A 450 19.77 3.47 -3.30
N GLU A 451 20.85 4.05 -2.79
CA GLU A 451 21.94 3.30 -2.13
C GLU A 451 21.55 2.81 -0.71
N PHE A 452 22.27 1.83 -0.17
CA PHE A 452 21.90 1.15 1.08
C PHE A 452 21.88 2.07 2.32
N GLN A 453 22.85 2.99 2.45
CA GLN A 453 22.83 3.99 3.53
C GLN A 453 21.62 4.93 3.42
N GLU A 454 21.20 5.25 2.21
CA GLU A 454 20.07 6.14 1.91
C GLU A 454 18.72 5.45 2.21
N ARG A 455 18.62 4.14 1.95
CA ARG A 455 17.43 3.31 2.23
C ARG A 455 17.05 3.28 3.71
N ARG A 456 18.02 3.31 4.63
CA ARG A 456 17.76 3.28 6.09
C ARG A 456 16.93 4.48 6.55
N SER A 457 17.09 5.63 5.90
CA SER A 457 16.30 6.84 6.18
C SER A 457 14.92 6.83 5.52
N TRP A 458 14.75 6.06 4.44
CA TRP A 458 13.48 5.91 3.72
C TRP A 458 12.47 4.99 4.42
N PHE A 459 12.93 3.90 5.05
CA PHE A 459 12.01 2.88 5.63
C PHE A 459 10.97 3.45 6.61
N PRO A 460 11.33 4.30 7.59
CA PRO A 460 10.32 4.81 8.51
C PRO A 460 9.31 5.74 7.83
N ALA A 461 9.79 6.57 6.89
CA ALA A 461 8.94 7.47 6.13
C ALA A 461 8.00 6.70 5.19
N MET A 462 8.46 5.58 4.63
CA MET A 462 7.63 4.68 3.83
C MET A 462 6.62 3.92 4.70
N GLY A 463 6.99 3.56 5.94
CA GLY A 463 6.05 3.02 6.93
C GLY A 463 4.90 3.99 7.20
N VAL A 464 5.21 5.26 7.47
CA VAL A 464 4.25 6.38 7.62
C VAL A 464 3.42 6.59 6.35
N GLY A 465 4.00 6.40 5.16
CA GLY A 465 3.30 6.49 3.88
C GLY A 465 2.33 5.32 3.65
N LEU A 466 2.73 4.09 3.99
CA LEU A 466 1.93 2.86 3.85
C LEU A 466 0.71 2.90 4.77
N VAL A 467 0.99 3.06 6.06
CA VAL A 467 0.49 4.16 6.86
C VAL A 467 -0.77 4.92 6.35
N ALA A 468 -0.56 6.20 6.08
CA ALA A 468 -1.53 7.07 5.42
C ALA A 468 -2.26 6.47 4.20
N THR A 469 -1.62 5.59 3.42
CA THR A 469 -2.24 4.89 2.26
C THR A 469 -3.37 3.96 2.70
N LEU A 470 -3.19 3.15 3.74
CA LEU A 470 -4.23 2.27 4.28
C LEU A 470 -5.40 3.08 4.86
N ALA A 471 -5.12 4.20 5.52
CA ALA A 471 -6.16 5.09 6.02
C ALA A 471 -6.95 5.75 4.89
N ALA A 472 -6.27 6.27 3.87
CA ALA A 472 -6.90 6.82 2.67
C ALA A 472 -7.71 5.74 1.92
N ALA A 473 -7.20 4.52 1.83
CA ALA A 473 -7.89 3.38 1.22
C ALA A 473 -9.16 3.01 1.99
N GLY A 474 -9.10 2.95 3.33
CA GLY A 474 -10.27 2.70 4.17
C GLY A 474 -11.32 3.79 4.04
N MET A 475 -10.90 5.06 4.00
CA MET A 475 -11.80 6.19 3.76
C MET A 475 -12.46 6.10 2.37
N LEU A 476 -11.68 5.85 1.32
CA LEU A 476 -12.20 5.65 -0.03
C LEU A 476 -13.15 4.45 -0.10
N PHE A 477 -12.84 3.32 0.56
CA PHE A 477 -13.70 2.16 0.63
C PHE A 477 -15.08 2.47 1.25
N VAL A 478 -15.10 3.29 2.31
CA VAL A 478 -16.35 3.71 2.98
C VAL A 478 -17.10 4.77 2.16
N LEU A 479 -16.40 5.68 1.48
CA LEU A 479 -17.01 6.76 0.71
C LEU A 479 -17.45 6.35 -0.71
N SER A 480 -16.85 5.30 -1.28
CA SER A 480 -17.16 4.84 -2.64
C SER A 480 -18.63 4.41 -2.73
N PRO A 481 -19.40 4.93 -3.71
CA PRO A 481 -20.82 4.63 -3.82
C PRO A 481 -21.03 3.14 -4.12
N ARG A 482 -21.96 2.51 -3.39
CA ARG A 482 -22.37 1.12 -3.63
C ARG A 482 -23.61 1.09 -4.52
N ARG A 483 -23.52 0.40 -5.66
CA ARG A 483 -24.68 0.05 -6.50
C ARG A 483 -24.90 -1.45 -6.42
N ASP A 484 -25.80 -1.86 -5.52
CA ASP A 484 -26.09 -3.29 -5.31
C ASP A 484 -26.77 -3.94 -6.52
N SER A 485 -27.45 -3.18 -7.39
CA SER A 485 -28.13 -3.70 -8.58
C SER A 485 -27.20 -4.48 -9.55
N PHE A 486 -25.92 -4.10 -9.65
CA PHE A 486 -24.94 -4.77 -10.52
C PHE A 486 -24.30 -6.02 -9.88
N ARG A 487 -24.37 -6.20 -8.54
CA ARG A 487 -23.89 -7.43 -7.89
C ARG A 487 -24.67 -8.67 -8.32
N HIS A 488 -25.93 -8.49 -8.71
CA HIS A 488 -26.84 -9.56 -9.10
C HIS A 488 -26.83 -9.84 -10.60
N ILE A 489 -26.27 -8.94 -11.42
CA ILE A 489 -26.18 -9.06 -12.88
C ILE A 489 -24.71 -8.91 -13.28
N ASN A 490 -23.99 -10.01 -13.41
CA ASN A 490 -22.69 -9.97 -14.09
C ASN A 490 -22.96 -9.71 -15.58
N PRO A 491 -22.53 -8.58 -16.16
CA PRO A 491 -22.80 -8.27 -17.56
C PRO A 491 -22.30 -9.38 -18.50
N PHE A 492 -21.21 -10.07 -18.16
CA PHE A 492 -20.71 -11.19 -18.95
C PHE A 492 -21.54 -12.47 -18.79
N THR A 493 -22.15 -12.70 -17.62
CA THR A 493 -23.11 -13.80 -17.42
C THR A 493 -24.45 -13.48 -18.09
N ALA A 494 -24.90 -12.22 -18.04
CA ALA A 494 -26.11 -11.75 -18.72
C ALA A 494 -25.97 -11.78 -20.26
N MET A 495 -24.75 -11.59 -20.78
CA MET A 495 -24.41 -11.77 -22.20
C MET A 495 -24.14 -13.24 -22.57
N GLY A 496 -24.20 -14.19 -21.62
CA GLY A 496 -23.99 -15.62 -21.87
C GLY A 496 -22.53 -16.03 -22.14
N ILE A 497 -21.56 -15.15 -21.90
CA ILE A 497 -20.13 -15.35 -22.20
C ILE A 497 -19.37 -15.91 -20.99
N ASP A 498 -19.82 -15.59 -19.78
CA ASP A 498 -19.19 -16.03 -18.54
C ASP A 498 -19.99 -17.18 -17.89
N LYS A 499 -19.40 -18.38 -17.90
CA LYS A 499 -19.97 -19.62 -17.38
C LYS A 499 -19.55 -19.91 -15.92
N LEU A 500 -19.12 -18.89 -15.18
CA LEU A 500 -18.90 -18.95 -13.73
C LEU A 500 -20.20 -19.36 -13.00
N GLN A 501 -20.50 -20.65 -13.00
CA GLN A 501 -21.34 -21.25 -11.99
C GLN A 501 -20.39 -21.73 -10.91
N PRO A 502 -20.46 -21.19 -9.68
CA PRO A 502 -19.78 -21.85 -8.57
C PRO A 502 -20.22 -23.32 -8.61
N LYS A 503 -19.29 -24.25 -8.34
CA LYS A 503 -19.63 -25.64 -8.04
C LYS A 503 -20.46 -25.65 -6.77
N ALA A 504 -21.70 -25.18 -6.86
CA ALA A 504 -22.70 -25.36 -5.86
C ALA A 504 -22.89 -26.87 -5.80
N SER A 505 -22.32 -27.49 -4.77
CA SER A 505 -22.72 -28.83 -4.39
C SER A 505 -24.23 -28.77 -4.22
N THR A 506 -24.98 -29.34 -5.17
CA THR A 506 -26.43 -29.42 -5.05
C THR A 506 -26.72 -30.14 -3.75
N VAL A 507 -27.33 -29.45 -2.81
CA VAL A 507 -27.63 -30.02 -1.50
C VAL A 507 -28.93 -30.79 -1.67
N ALA A 508 -28.79 -32.01 -2.18
CA ALA A 508 -29.92 -32.90 -2.32
C ALA A 508 -30.53 -33.19 -0.93
N GLY A 509 -31.86 -33.11 -0.84
CA GLY A 509 -32.62 -33.21 0.43
C GLY A 509 -33.46 -31.98 0.79
N PHE A 510 -33.24 -30.85 0.10
CA PHE A 510 -34.02 -29.61 0.27
C PHE A 510 -34.86 -29.24 -0.98
N GLY A 511 -35.00 -30.17 -1.93
CA GLY A 511 -35.84 -30.01 -3.13
C GLY A 511 -37.30 -30.40 -2.89
N GLU A 512 -37.99 -30.83 -3.95
CA GLU A 512 -39.41 -31.23 -3.88
C GLU A 512 -39.66 -32.60 -3.20
N GLY A 513 -38.61 -33.36 -2.87
CA GLY A 513 -38.74 -34.58 -2.08
C GLY A 513 -37.40 -35.18 -1.62
N VAL A 514 -37.46 -36.08 -0.64
CA VAL A 514 -36.31 -36.76 -0.04
C VAL A 514 -36.58 -38.26 0.14
N SER A 515 -35.61 -39.09 -0.26
CA SER A 515 -35.71 -40.56 -0.16
C SER A 515 -34.97 -41.07 1.06
N LEU A 516 -35.50 -42.12 1.69
CA LEU A 516 -34.84 -42.79 2.82
C LEU A 516 -33.44 -43.29 2.44
N GLY A 517 -32.46 -43.08 3.34
CA GLY A 517 -31.08 -43.55 3.17
C GLY A 517 -30.14 -42.55 2.50
N TRP A 518 -30.63 -41.36 2.15
CA TRP A 518 -29.85 -40.33 1.45
C TRP A 518 -28.94 -39.52 2.38
N TYR A 519 -29.32 -39.28 3.65
CA TYR A 519 -28.57 -38.37 4.55
C TYR A 519 -27.17 -38.85 4.94
N GLY A 520 -26.86 -40.14 4.73
CA GLY A 520 -25.54 -40.70 5.03
C GLY A 520 -24.40 -40.02 4.27
N GLU A 521 -24.65 -39.53 3.05
CA GLU A 521 -23.66 -38.83 2.22
C GLU A 521 -23.45 -37.37 2.69
N LEU A 522 -24.51 -36.67 3.10
CA LEU A 522 -24.40 -35.29 3.62
C LEU A 522 -23.67 -35.21 4.96
N LYS A 523 -23.85 -36.21 5.84
CA LYS A 523 -23.19 -36.27 7.17
C LYS A 523 -21.66 -36.25 7.10
N ARG A 524 -21.07 -36.62 5.96
CA ARG A 524 -19.60 -36.64 5.74
C ARG A 524 -19.04 -35.31 5.22
N SER A 525 -19.91 -34.38 4.79
CA SER A 525 -19.49 -33.10 4.22
C SER A 525 -19.20 -32.09 5.33
N SER A 526 -17.97 -31.54 5.32
CA SER A 526 -17.55 -30.45 6.22
C SER A 526 -17.87 -29.06 5.70
N SER A 527 -18.51 -28.97 4.52
CA SER A 527 -18.84 -27.73 3.82
C SER A 527 -19.79 -26.86 4.65
N ARG A 528 -19.50 -25.56 4.72
CA ARG A 528 -20.31 -24.60 5.47
C ARG A 528 -21.51 -24.15 4.64
N MET A 529 -22.68 -24.07 5.28
CA MET A 529 -23.95 -23.70 4.64
C MET A 529 -24.38 -22.30 5.03
N MET A 530 -24.37 -22.02 6.33
CA MET A 530 -24.82 -20.73 6.85
C MET A 530 -24.24 -20.43 8.22
N ARG A 531 -24.39 -19.18 8.63
CA ARG A 531 -24.21 -18.76 10.02
C ARG A 531 -25.48 -18.08 10.50
N VAL A 532 -25.91 -18.44 11.70
CA VAL A 532 -27.12 -17.89 12.33
C VAL A 532 -26.69 -17.13 13.57
N ARG A 533 -26.98 -15.83 13.60
CA ARG A 533 -26.64 -14.97 14.74
C ARG A 533 -27.91 -14.42 15.40
N PRO A 534 -28.09 -14.67 16.70
CA PRO A 534 -29.09 -13.95 17.48
C PRO A 534 -28.76 -12.45 17.57
N LEU A 535 -29.73 -11.59 17.26
CA LEU A 535 -29.59 -10.13 17.35
C LEU A 535 -29.90 -9.57 18.76
N PHE A 536 -30.34 -10.43 19.68
CA PHE A 536 -30.57 -10.09 21.08
C PHE A 536 -29.35 -10.44 21.96
N ALA A 537 -29.29 -9.86 23.16
CA ALA A 537 -28.27 -10.20 24.14
C ALA A 537 -28.53 -11.62 24.67
N ALA A 538 -27.83 -12.62 24.15
CA ALA A 538 -27.77 -13.92 24.78
C ALA A 538 -27.25 -13.76 26.22
N GLY A 539 -27.95 -14.33 27.19
CA GLY A 539 -27.52 -14.37 28.58
C GLY A 539 -26.17 -15.11 28.75
N PRO A 540 -25.57 -15.11 29.95
CA PRO A 540 -24.35 -15.85 30.20
C PRO A 540 -24.60 -17.37 30.06
N GLY A 541 -24.06 -17.98 29.00
CA GLY A 541 -24.17 -19.41 28.71
C GLY A 541 -24.21 -19.70 27.20
N ASP A 542 -24.00 -20.97 26.83
CA ASP A 542 -24.20 -21.42 25.45
C ASP A 542 -25.70 -21.47 25.15
N PRO A 543 -26.19 -20.76 24.11
CA PRO A 543 -27.60 -20.77 23.77
C PRO A 543 -28.03 -22.15 23.25
N PRO A 544 -29.30 -22.55 23.47
CA PRO A 544 -29.79 -23.88 23.10
C PRO A 544 -29.68 -24.12 21.59
N PRO A 545 -29.55 -25.37 21.11
CA PRO A 545 -29.49 -25.66 19.69
C PRO A 545 -30.69 -25.10 18.92
N LEU A 546 -30.46 -24.58 17.71
CA LEU A 546 -31.54 -24.06 16.86
C LEU A 546 -31.95 -25.09 15.81
N TYR A 547 -33.25 -25.31 15.68
CA TYR A 547 -33.85 -26.06 14.58
C TYR A 547 -34.02 -25.14 13.38
N VAL A 548 -33.04 -25.16 12.48
CA VAL A 548 -33.04 -24.36 11.25
C VAL A 548 -33.79 -25.12 10.16
N ARG A 549 -35.07 -24.77 9.98
CA ARG A 549 -36.00 -25.37 9.02
C ARG A 549 -35.57 -25.05 7.59
N GLY A 550 -35.55 -26.08 6.74
CA GLY A 550 -35.36 -25.93 5.29
C GLY A 550 -36.66 -26.22 4.54
N ALA A 551 -37.09 -27.49 4.52
CA ALA A 551 -38.29 -27.91 3.82
C ALA A 551 -39.11 -28.88 4.66
N ALA A 552 -40.44 -28.85 4.51
CA ALA A 552 -41.35 -29.82 5.09
C ALA A 552 -42.12 -30.60 4.02
N PHE A 553 -42.44 -31.86 4.32
CA PHE A 553 -43.06 -32.82 3.40
C PHE A 553 -44.31 -33.43 4.03
N ASP A 554 -45.35 -33.56 3.22
CA ASP A 554 -46.68 -34.03 3.59
C ASP A 554 -47.02 -35.41 3.00
N VAL A 555 -46.46 -35.80 1.85
CA VAL A 555 -46.76 -37.07 1.20
C VAL A 555 -45.63 -38.08 1.39
N PHE A 556 -45.96 -39.29 1.86
CA PHE A 556 -45.01 -40.41 1.94
C PHE A 556 -45.52 -41.59 1.10
N ASN A 557 -44.68 -42.13 0.21
CA ASN A 557 -45.04 -43.23 -0.68
C ASN A 557 -44.40 -44.59 -0.28
N GLY A 558 -43.90 -44.71 0.95
CA GLY A 558 -43.22 -45.92 1.45
C GLY A 558 -41.69 -45.87 1.36
N ARG A 559 -41.14 -45.04 0.47
CA ARG A 559 -39.68 -44.84 0.36
C ARG A 559 -39.24 -43.38 0.30
N ARG A 560 -40.10 -42.51 -0.23
CA ARG A 560 -39.80 -41.10 -0.49
C ARG A 560 -40.89 -40.22 0.12
N TRP A 561 -40.42 -39.15 0.76
CA TRP A 561 -41.24 -38.01 1.15
C TRP A 561 -41.24 -36.98 0.02
N SER A 562 -42.40 -36.45 -0.33
CA SER A 562 -42.56 -35.41 -1.35
C SER A 562 -43.58 -34.37 -0.92
N LYS A 563 -43.55 -33.21 -1.60
CA LYS A 563 -44.52 -32.13 -1.40
C LYS A 563 -45.71 -32.32 -2.32
N GLY A 564 -46.92 -32.31 -1.76
CA GLY A 564 -48.16 -32.23 -2.53
C GLY A 564 -48.29 -30.87 -3.22
N LYS A 565 -48.69 -30.84 -4.50
CA LYS A 565 -49.03 -29.59 -5.19
C LYS A 565 -50.49 -29.25 -4.91
N VAL A 566 -50.74 -28.51 -3.83
CA VAL A 566 -52.09 -28.17 -3.37
C VAL A 566 -52.33 -26.67 -3.54
N GLY A 567 -53.43 -26.30 -4.20
CA GLY A 567 -53.91 -24.92 -4.19
C GLY A 567 -54.53 -24.61 -2.83
N PHE A 568 -54.09 -23.51 -2.19
CA PHE A 568 -54.64 -23.04 -0.93
C PHE A 568 -54.90 -21.54 -1.00
N THR A 569 -55.83 -21.05 -0.17
CA THR A 569 -56.10 -19.61 -0.03
C THR A 569 -55.53 -19.14 1.29
N TYR A 570 -54.83 -18.01 1.30
CA TYR A 570 -54.26 -17.42 2.51
C TYR A 570 -54.83 -16.02 2.78
N ARG A 571 -54.83 -15.63 4.05
CA ARG A 571 -55.27 -14.31 4.52
C ARG A 571 -54.06 -13.42 4.78
N TYR A 572 -54.08 -12.21 4.24
CA TYR A 572 -53.12 -11.17 4.58
C TYR A 572 -53.88 -9.86 4.84
N GLY A 573 -53.70 -9.29 6.03
CA GLY A 573 -54.59 -8.25 6.53
C GLY A 573 -56.05 -8.74 6.55
N THR A 574 -56.95 -7.96 5.95
CA THR A 574 -58.38 -8.30 5.80
C THR A 574 -58.70 -9.05 4.50
N SER A 575 -57.73 -9.21 3.60
CA SER A 575 -57.93 -9.73 2.24
C SER A 575 -57.54 -11.21 2.12
N LYS A 576 -58.16 -11.91 1.16
CA LYS A 576 -57.88 -13.31 0.82
C LYS A 576 -57.18 -13.38 -0.54
N TYR A 577 -56.14 -14.20 -0.63
CA TYR A 577 -55.36 -14.39 -1.85
C TYR A 577 -55.19 -15.88 -2.18
N PRO A 578 -55.34 -16.30 -3.45
CA PRO A 578 -55.07 -17.67 -3.85
C PRO A 578 -53.56 -17.90 -4.05
N ALA A 579 -53.07 -19.08 -3.65
CA ALA A 579 -51.73 -19.55 -3.99
C ALA A 579 -51.69 -20.01 -5.46
N VAL A 580 -50.59 -19.69 -6.16
CA VAL A 580 -50.37 -20.06 -7.57
C VAL A 580 -49.41 -21.25 -7.62
N SER A 581 -49.82 -22.34 -8.28
CA SER A 581 -49.02 -23.57 -8.38
C SER A 581 -48.55 -24.13 -7.02
N GLY A 582 -49.35 -23.95 -5.97
CA GLY A 582 -49.05 -24.38 -4.61
C GLY A 582 -48.05 -23.49 -3.84
N ARG A 583 -47.75 -22.29 -4.35
CA ARG A 583 -46.94 -21.29 -3.66
C ARG A 583 -47.68 -19.95 -3.54
N ALA A 584 -47.65 -19.38 -2.36
CA ALA A 584 -48.15 -18.04 -2.08
C ALA A 584 -46.99 -17.04 -2.12
N TRP A 585 -47.23 -15.86 -2.69
CA TRP A 585 -46.25 -14.77 -2.72
C TRP A 585 -46.31 -13.99 -1.40
N THR A 586 -45.18 -13.41 -0.98
CA THR A 586 -45.09 -12.64 0.26
C THR A 586 -45.09 -11.14 -0.05
N PRO A 587 -45.98 -10.33 0.54
CA PRO A 587 -45.99 -8.89 0.35
C PRO A 587 -44.74 -8.22 0.90
N ARG A 588 -44.28 -7.19 0.20
CA ARG A 588 -43.02 -6.48 0.48
C ARG A 588 -43.27 -4.99 0.74
N HIS A 589 -42.85 -4.53 1.92
CA HIS A 589 -42.86 -3.12 2.32
C HIS A 589 -41.42 -2.65 2.54
N GLY A 590 -40.86 -1.96 1.54
CA GLY A 590 -39.44 -1.58 1.55
C GLY A 590 -38.52 -2.80 1.50
N GLU A 591 -37.82 -3.07 2.61
CA GLU A 591 -36.94 -4.25 2.76
C GLU A 591 -37.60 -5.41 3.51
N LEU A 592 -38.78 -5.21 4.09
CA LEU A 592 -39.47 -6.19 4.92
C LEU A 592 -40.49 -7.00 4.09
N LEU A 593 -40.44 -8.33 4.20
CA LEU A 593 -41.42 -9.26 3.66
C LEU A 593 -42.20 -9.89 4.81
N GLU A 594 -43.52 -9.70 4.84
CA GLU A 594 -44.36 -10.12 5.96
C GLU A 594 -45.15 -11.39 5.63
N PHE A 595 -45.07 -12.39 6.51
CA PHE A 595 -45.73 -13.67 6.34
C PHE A 595 -47.12 -13.66 7.01
N PRO A 596 -48.11 -14.39 6.46
CA PRO A 596 -49.44 -14.42 7.03
C PRO A 596 -49.49 -15.10 8.42
N GLY A 597 -50.56 -14.81 9.16
CA GLY A 597 -50.87 -15.43 10.46
C GLY A 597 -50.92 -14.43 11.63
N LYS A 598 -51.45 -14.89 12.77
CA LYS A 598 -51.70 -14.09 13.97
C LYS A 598 -50.62 -14.33 15.02
N GLY A 599 -50.15 -13.26 15.66
CA GLY A 599 -49.23 -13.29 16.81
C GLY A 599 -48.25 -12.14 16.77
N GLU A 600 -47.75 -11.76 17.96
CA GLU A 600 -46.76 -10.68 18.10
C GLU A 600 -45.40 -11.10 17.51
N PRO A 601 -44.65 -10.17 16.88
CA PRO A 601 -43.29 -10.42 16.48
C PRO A 601 -42.44 -10.72 17.73
N ALA A 602 -41.75 -11.86 17.73
CA ALA A 602 -40.86 -12.18 18.82
C ALA A 602 -39.72 -11.14 18.89
N PRO A 603 -39.28 -10.73 20.08
CA PRO A 603 -38.18 -9.77 20.24
C PRO A 603 -36.83 -10.31 19.74
N GLN A 604 -36.77 -11.62 19.45
CA GLN A 604 -35.56 -12.37 19.11
C GLN A 604 -35.32 -12.44 17.60
N ALA A 605 -34.96 -11.32 16.97
CA ALA A 605 -34.55 -11.35 15.57
C ALA A 605 -33.23 -12.15 15.37
N LEU A 606 -33.14 -12.86 14.25
CA LEU A 606 -32.02 -13.70 13.86
C LEU A 606 -31.44 -13.20 12.54
N GLU A 607 -30.12 -13.02 12.49
CA GLU A 607 -29.40 -12.72 11.25
C GLU A 607 -28.87 -14.00 10.64
N PHE A 608 -29.21 -14.23 9.38
CA PHE A 608 -28.71 -15.34 8.58
C PHE A 608 -27.68 -14.84 7.58
N ILE A 609 -26.55 -15.55 7.51
CA ILE A 609 -25.54 -15.39 6.46
C ILE A 609 -25.43 -16.72 5.74
N TYR A 610 -26.02 -16.78 4.56
CA TYR A 610 -26.12 -17.93 3.70
C TYR A 610 -24.94 -17.96 2.73
N TYR A 611 -24.20 -19.06 2.64
CA TYR A 611 -23.08 -19.21 1.72
C TYR A 611 -23.56 -19.58 0.29
N PRO A 612 -22.76 -19.31 -0.76
CA PRO A 612 -23.08 -19.67 -2.15
C PRO A 612 -23.57 -21.11 -2.34
N VAL A 613 -24.85 -21.29 -2.69
CA VAL A 613 -25.41 -22.60 -3.02
C VAL A 613 -26.61 -22.47 -3.96
N ASN A 614 -26.77 -23.44 -4.86
CA ASN A 614 -27.85 -23.45 -5.85
C ASN A 614 -29.14 -24.02 -5.25
N LEU A 615 -29.70 -23.30 -4.28
CA LEU A 615 -30.98 -23.61 -3.65
C LEU A 615 -31.89 -22.39 -3.68
N THR A 616 -33.19 -22.65 -3.82
CA THR A 616 -34.24 -21.65 -3.63
C THR A 616 -34.82 -21.68 -2.23
N VAL A 617 -34.44 -22.60 -1.37
CA VAL A 617 -34.99 -22.67 0.00
C VAL A 617 -34.49 -21.50 0.84
N LEU A 618 -35.41 -20.80 1.48
CA LEU A 618 -35.13 -19.81 2.51
C LEU A 618 -35.22 -20.51 3.87
N PHE A 619 -34.11 -20.57 4.59
CA PHE A 619 -34.05 -21.23 5.90
C PHE A 619 -34.71 -20.37 6.98
N THR A 620 -35.44 -21.00 7.89
CA THR A 620 -36.19 -20.31 8.93
C THR A 620 -36.01 -20.97 10.29
N VAL A 621 -36.38 -20.27 11.35
CA VAL A 621 -36.38 -20.78 12.73
C VAL A 621 -37.70 -20.36 13.36
N GLY A 622 -38.40 -21.32 13.96
CA GLY A 622 -39.73 -21.10 14.53
C GLY A 622 -40.78 -20.69 13.50
N ALA A 623 -41.86 -20.09 13.98
CA ALA A 623 -42.88 -19.48 13.13
C ALA A 623 -42.33 -18.19 12.49
N VAL A 624 -42.46 -18.03 11.18
CA VAL A 624 -41.96 -16.84 10.49
C VAL A 624 -42.96 -15.69 10.64
N ASN A 625 -42.52 -14.54 11.17
CA ASN A 625 -43.33 -13.32 11.13
C ASN A 625 -42.96 -12.46 9.93
N ALA A 626 -41.67 -12.12 9.82
CA ALA A 626 -41.18 -11.30 8.72
C ALA A 626 -39.72 -11.60 8.38
N VAL A 627 -39.34 -11.34 7.13
CA VAL A 627 -37.98 -11.47 6.63
C VAL A 627 -37.56 -10.13 6.03
N ALA A 628 -36.53 -9.50 6.60
CA ALA A 628 -35.93 -8.30 6.04
C ALA A 628 -34.75 -8.67 5.12
N MET A 629 -34.83 -8.29 3.84
CA MET A 629 -33.77 -8.53 2.86
C MET A 629 -33.69 -7.43 1.78
N PRO A 630 -32.51 -7.15 1.20
CA PRO A 630 -32.31 -6.02 0.29
C PRO A 630 -33.11 -6.10 -1.02
N SER A 631 -33.26 -7.31 -1.58
CA SER A 631 -33.93 -7.53 -2.86
C SER A 631 -34.35 -9.00 -2.99
N GLY A 632 -35.38 -9.27 -3.80
CA GLY A 632 -35.86 -10.63 -4.08
C GLY A 632 -37.30 -10.83 -3.65
N ALA A 633 -37.96 -11.77 -4.33
CA ALA A 633 -39.29 -12.24 -3.98
C ALA A 633 -39.18 -13.49 -3.11
N VAL A 634 -40.00 -13.54 -2.06
CA VAL A 634 -40.13 -14.72 -1.19
C VAL A 634 -41.53 -15.30 -1.38
N TYR A 635 -41.58 -16.61 -1.46
CA TYR A 635 -42.79 -17.42 -1.56
C TYR A 635 -42.85 -18.39 -0.40
N PHE A 636 -44.03 -18.85 -0.04
CA PHE A 636 -44.21 -19.92 0.93
C PHE A 636 -45.24 -20.94 0.45
N ASP A 637 -45.22 -22.14 1.00
CA ASP A 637 -46.19 -23.20 0.70
C ASP A 637 -47.06 -23.57 1.90
N HIS A 638 -48.01 -24.47 1.70
CA HIS A 638 -48.93 -24.94 2.74
C HIS A 638 -48.25 -25.71 3.88
N THR A 639 -47.00 -26.11 3.68
CA THR A 639 -46.16 -26.79 4.67
C THR A 639 -45.30 -25.82 5.48
N ASP A 640 -45.50 -24.50 5.39
CA ASP A 640 -44.67 -23.51 6.09
C ASP A 640 -43.19 -23.59 5.68
N SER A 641 -42.93 -23.95 4.41
CA SER A 641 -41.59 -23.84 3.83
C SER A 641 -41.49 -22.55 3.02
N ALA A 642 -40.39 -21.81 3.18
CA ALA A 642 -40.15 -20.55 2.48
C ALA A 642 -39.15 -20.72 1.32
N TYR A 643 -39.36 -19.97 0.24
CA TYR A 643 -38.61 -20.05 -1.01
C TYR A 643 -38.26 -18.68 -1.56
N LEU A 644 -37.07 -18.55 -2.10
CA LEU A 644 -36.64 -17.45 -2.95
C LEU A 644 -37.15 -17.66 -4.38
N GLY A 645 -37.49 -16.56 -5.07
CA GLY A 645 -37.92 -16.58 -6.46
C GLY A 645 -36.85 -17.06 -7.45
N SER A 646 -35.57 -17.00 -7.08
CA SER A 646 -34.46 -17.54 -7.85
C SER A 646 -33.35 -18.08 -6.93
N PRO A 647 -32.55 -19.06 -7.37
CA PRO A 647 -31.43 -19.57 -6.58
C PRO A 647 -30.38 -18.48 -6.34
N TYR A 648 -29.78 -18.47 -5.15
CA TYR A 648 -28.82 -17.44 -4.75
C TYR A 648 -27.38 -17.96 -4.73
N THR A 649 -26.70 -17.88 -5.88
CA THR A 649 -25.37 -18.49 -6.09
C THR A 649 -24.19 -17.69 -5.53
N ARG A 650 -24.40 -16.51 -4.94
CA ARG A 650 -23.32 -15.65 -4.39
C ARG A 650 -23.39 -15.45 -2.86
N GLY A 651 -24.28 -16.18 -2.19
CA GLY A 651 -24.52 -16.08 -0.74
C GLY A 651 -25.41 -14.90 -0.35
N LEU A 652 -26.32 -15.10 0.60
CA LEU A 652 -27.41 -14.17 0.93
C LEU A 652 -27.35 -13.78 2.41
N ARG A 653 -27.59 -12.50 2.73
CA ARG A 653 -27.82 -12.04 4.10
C ARG A 653 -29.26 -11.57 4.27
N TYR A 654 -29.95 -12.05 5.29
CA TYR A 654 -31.29 -11.63 5.64
C TYR A 654 -31.48 -11.67 7.15
N ASN A 655 -32.38 -10.83 7.65
CA ASN A 655 -32.82 -10.89 9.04
C ASN A 655 -34.20 -11.54 9.09
N LEU A 656 -34.31 -12.58 9.90
CA LEU A 656 -35.56 -13.24 10.21
C LEU A 656 -36.09 -12.69 11.54
N VAL A 657 -37.35 -12.27 11.54
CA VAL A 657 -38.10 -11.98 12.76
C VAL A 657 -39.08 -13.13 12.95
N PRO A 658 -38.84 -14.04 13.92
CA PRO A 658 -39.79 -15.08 14.24
C PRO A 658 -41.02 -14.49 14.94
N ARG A 659 -42.12 -15.23 14.93
CA ARG A 659 -43.34 -14.95 15.69
C ARG A 659 -43.30 -15.71 17.00
N GLU A 660 -43.92 -15.17 18.05
CA GLU A 660 -44.16 -15.95 19.26
C GLU A 660 -45.14 -17.09 18.99
N GLY A 661 -44.78 -18.30 19.44
CA GLY A 661 -45.62 -19.49 19.31
C GLY A 661 -45.10 -20.55 18.34
N PRO A 662 -45.89 -21.62 18.15
CA PRO A 662 -45.52 -22.79 17.37
C PRO A 662 -45.46 -22.51 15.85
N PRO A 663 -44.63 -23.23 15.07
CA PRO A 663 -44.54 -23.05 13.62
C PRO A 663 -45.89 -23.32 12.92
N GLY A 664 -46.09 -22.74 11.73
CA GLY A 664 -47.32 -22.85 10.95
C GLY A 664 -48.13 -21.57 10.83
N PHE A 665 -49.04 -21.55 9.85
CA PHE A 665 -49.84 -20.36 9.53
C PHE A 665 -51.16 -20.27 10.30
N GLY A 666 -51.63 -21.37 10.92
CA GLY A 666 -52.92 -21.42 11.63
C GLY A 666 -54.06 -20.84 10.78
N GLU A 667 -54.79 -19.87 11.33
CA GLU A 667 -55.87 -19.13 10.64
C GLU A 667 -55.41 -18.29 9.43
N GLY A 668 -54.10 -18.15 9.21
CA GLY A 668 -53.51 -17.50 8.05
C GLY A 668 -53.77 -18.26 6.75
N ILE A 669 -54.11 -19.55 6.81
CA ILE A 669 -54.63 -20.34 5.69
C ILE A 669 -56.13 -20.57 5.90
N VAL A 670 -56.93 -20.37 4.86
CA VAL A 670 -58.36 -20.64 4.87
C VAL A 670 -58.60 -22.16 4.89
N ASP A 671 -59.53 -22.63 5.72
CA ASP A 671 -59.88 -24.05 5.90
C ASP A 671 -58.67 -24.93 6.26
N TYR A 672 -57.80 -24.43 7.14
CA TYR A 672 -56.57 -25.11 7.53
C TYR A 672 -56.81 -26.51 8.12
N GLU A 673 -57.88 -26.72 8.89
CA GLU A 673 -58.23 -28.02 9.47
C GLU A 673 -58.55 -29.08 8.41
N LYS A 674 -59.23 -28.69 7.33
CA LYS A 674 -59.50 -29.60 6.20
C LYS A 674 -58.20 -30.04 5.54
N LEU A 675 -57.27 -29.10 5.33
CA LEU A 675 -55.95 -29.40 4.79
C LEU A 675 -55.15 -30.36 5.71
N LEU A 676 -55.25 -30.19 7.03
CA LEU A 676 -54.63 -31.08 8.02
C LEU A 676 -55.11 -32.52 7.87
N GLN A 677 -56.43 -32.73 7.81
CA GLN A 677 -57.01 -34.06 7.69
C GLN A 677 -56.72 -34.72 6.33
N GLU A 678 -56.86 -33.99 5.23
CA GLU A 678 -56.71 -34.54 3.88
C GLU A 678 -55.26 -34.88 3.51
N ARG A 679 -54.27 -34.18 4.06
CA ARG A 679 -52.87 -34.26 3.60
C ARG A 679 -51.89 -34.78 4.63
N PHE A 680 -52.08 -34.44 5.90
CA PHE A 680 -51.08 -34.73 6.95
C PHE A 680 -51.36 -36.03 7.71
N LEU A 681 -52.45 -36.74 7.38
CA LEU A 681 -52.76 -38.09 7.88
C LEU A 681 -52.46 -39.21 6.88
N GLY A 682 -52.20 -38.88 5.60
CA GLY A 682 -52.03 -39.88 4.55
C GLY A 682 -50.84 -40.81 4.78
N VAL A 683 -51.06 -42.11 4.78
CA VAL A 683 -50.02 -43.15 4.82
C VAL A 683 -50.25 -44.14 3.67
N PRO A 684 -49.18 -44.68 3.06
CA PRO A 684 -49.32 -45.73 2.06
C PRO A 684 -49.90 -46.99 2.71
N ALA A 685 -50.54 -47.85 1.92
CA ALA A 685 -51.00 -49.15 2.42
C ALA A 685 -49.79 -49.96 2.92
N SER A 686 -49.72 -50.19 4.23
CA SER A 686 -48.66 -50.96 4.88
C SER A 686 -49.19 -52.30 5.37
N ASP A 687 -48.32 -53.31 5.43
CA ASP A 687 -48.57 -54.54 6.17
C ASP A 687 -48.93 -54.17 7.63
N GLY A 688 -50.13 -54.54 8.11
CA GLY A 688 -50.82 -53.92 9.28
C GLY A 688 -50.05 -53.91 10.61
N ARG A 689 -48.86 -54.49 10.66
CA ARG A 689 -47.88 -54.44 11.75
C ARG A 689 -47.53 -53.03 12.21
N VAL A 690 -47.38 -52.06 11.29
CA VAL A 690 -47.06 -50.66 11.66
C VAL A 690 -48.24 -50.00 12.37
N ALA A 691 -49.47 -50.20 11.86
CA ALA A 691 -50.69 -49.72 12.49
C ALA A 691 -50.92 -50.36 13.88
N ALA A 692 -50.69 -51.66 14.00
CA ALA A 692 -50.79 -52.37 15.28
C ALA A 692 -49.76 -51.85 16.31
N LEU A 693 -48.52 -51.55 15.87
CA LEU A 693 -47.52 -50.94 16.73
C LEU A 693 -47.94 -49.53 17.18
N ALA A 694 -48.46 -48.71 16.26
CA ALA A 694 -48.96 -47.38 16.59
C ALA A 694 -50.10 -47.43 17.62
N ALA A 695 -51.10 -48.29 17.42
CA ALA A 695 -52.20 -48.48 18.35
C ALA A 695 -51.71 -48.93 19.74
N ARG A 696 -50.77 -49.88 19.79
CA ARG A 696 -50.19 -50.36 21.05
C ARG A 696 -49.43 -49.27 21.81
N LEU A 697 -48.65 -48.45 21.10
CA LEU A 697 -47.87 -47.38 21.73
C LEU A 697 -48.76 -46.25 22.26
N THR A 698 -49.93 -46.05 21.66
CA THR A 698 -50.83 -44.92 21.96
C THR A 698 -52.08 -45.28 22.76
N ALA A 699 -52.30 -46.56 23.07
CA ALA A 699 -53.50 -47.07 23.73
C ALA A 699 -53.85 -46.40 25.08
N GLY A 700 -52.87 -45.83 25.79
CA GLY A 700 -53.06 -45.15 27.07
C GLY A 700 -53.11 -43.61 27.01
N ALA A 701 -52.96 -43.01 25.81
CA ALA A 701 -52.92 -41.56 25.65
C ALA A 701 -54.33 -40.97 25.46
N ARG A 702 -54.60 -39.85 26.14
CA ARG A 702 -55.87 -39.11 26.05
C ARG A 702 -55.81 -37.94 25.08
N THR A 703 -54.62 -37.39 24.85
CA THR A 703 -54.39 -36.22 23.98
C THR A 703 -53.44 -36.57 22.82
N ASP A 704 -53.48 -35.77 21.75
CA ASP A 704 -52.60 -35.99 20.60
C ASP A 704 -51.14 -35.64 20.94
N GLU A 705 -50.91 -34.67 21.84
CA GLU A 705 -49.57 -34.42 22.39
C GLU A 705 -49.07 -35.62 23.21
N GLU A 706 -49.89 -36.26 24.05
CA GLU A 706 -49.49 -37.47 24.77
C GLU A 706 -49.10 -38.61 23.81
N LYS A 707 -49.89 -38.83 22.75
CA LYS A 707 -49.56 -39.82 21.70
C LYS A 707 -48.21 -39.50 21.07
N ALA A 708 -47.98 -38.23 20.71
CA ALA A 708 -46.73 -37.74 20.14
C ALA A 708 -45.52 -38.00 21.05
N ARG A 709 -45.63 -37.67 22.34
CA ARG A 709 -44.54 -37.86 23.31
C ARG A 709 -44.25 -39.33 23.61
N LEU A 710 -45.27 -40.20 23.63
CA LEU A 710 -45.07 -41.64 23.82
C LEU A 710 -44.32 -42.27 22.64
N VAL A 711 -44.69 -41.93 21.40
CA VAL A 711 -43.99 -42.39 20.21
C VAL A 711 -42.54 -41.89 20.19
N GLU A 712 -42.32 -40.59 20.48
CA GLU A 712 -40.99 -40.00 20.59
C GLU A 712 -40.13 -40.74 21.63
N THR A 713 -40.67 -40.94 22.84
CA THR A 713 -39.97 -41.60 23.94
C THR A 713 -39.63 -43.05 23.62
N HIS A 714 -40.55 -43.79 22.97
CA HIS A 714 -40.32 -45.17 22.58
C HIS A 714 -39.16 -45.28 21.58
N LEU A 715 -39.17 -44.45 20.53
CA LEU A 715 -38.10 -44.45 19.52
C LEU A 715 -36.75 -44.09 20.15
N ARG A 716 -36.71 -43.08 21.02
CA ARG A 716 -35.46 -42.65 21.68
C ARG A 716 -34.86 -43.71 22.61
N ARG A 717 -35.69 -44.56 23.24
CA ARG A 717 -35.25 -45.57 24.23
C ARG A 717 -34.98 -46.94 23.62
N ALA A 718 -35.80 -47.37 22.67
CA ALA A 718 -35.76 -48.74 22.14
C ALA A 718 -34.91 -48.91 20.87
N TYR A 719 -34.42 -47.83 20.27
CA TYR A 719 -33.69 -47.83 18.99
C TYR A 719 -32.34 -47.12 19.11
N SER A 720 -31.39 -47.50 18.26
CA SER A 720 -30.03 -46.95 18.24
C SER A 720 -29.74 -46.08 17.03
N TYR A 721 -29.00 -44.98 17.22
CA TYR A 721 -28.57 -44.11 16.12
C TYR A 721 -27.35 -44.67 15.36
N SER A 722 -27.34 -44.53 14.03
CA SER A 722 -26.19 -44.89 13.18
C SER A 722 -26.13 -44.01 11.94
N THR A 723 -24.96 -43.44 11.64
CA THR A 723 -24.71 -42.71 10.39
C THR A 723 -24.44 -43.64 9.19
N TYR A 724 -24.18 -44.92 9.45
CA TYR A 724 -23.96 -45.96 8.43
C TYR A 724 -25.18 -46.89 8.36
N SER A 725 -25.77 -47.03 7.17
CA SER A 725 -26.72 -48.10 6.86
C SER A 725 -25.97 -49.22 6.13
N ALA A 726 -26.07 -50.45 6.64
CA ALA A 726 -25.43 -51.62 6.03
C ALA A 726 -26.05 -52.01 4.67
N SER A 727 -27.27 -51.54 4.36
CA SER A 727 -27.96 -51.75 3.09
C SER A 727 -28.54 -50.44 2.56
N LYS A 728 -28.37 -50.17 1.26
CA LYS A 728 -29.00 -49.04 0.55
C LYS A 728 -30.51 -49.23 0.35
N ASP A 729 -31.01 -50.47 0.44
CA ASP A 729 -32.42 -50.83 0.20
C ASP A 729 -33.24 -51.00 1.49
N LYS A 730 -32.69 -50.54 2.62
CA LYS A 730 -33.34 -50.67 3.93
C LYS A 730 -34.71 -49.98 3.94
N THR A 731 -35.75 -50.73 4.28
CA THR A 731 -37.13 -50.24 4.37
C THR A 731 -37.45 -49.67 5.76
N LEU A 732 -38.61 -49.00 5.89
CA LEU A 732 -39.09 -48.51 7.18
C LEU A 732 -39.39 -49.69 8.14
N GLU A 733 -39.92 -50.78 7.61
CA GLU A 733 -40.26 -52.00 8.33
C GLU A 733 -39.00 -52.71 8.85
N ASP A 734 -37.93 -52.75 8.06
CA ASP A 734 -36.62 -53.26 8.51
C ASP A 734 -36.08 -52.44 9.68
N PHE A 735 -36.26 -51.12 9.66
CA PHE A 735 -35.88 -50.27 10.77
C PHE A 735 -36.73 -50.53 12.03
N LEU A 736 -38.06 -50.59 11.91
CA LEU A 736 -38.98 -50.75 13.04
C LEU A 736 -38.87 -52.13 13.72
N PHE A 737 -38.76 -53.20 12.93
CA PHE A 737 -38.96 -54.56 13.45
C PHE A 737 -37.71 -55.43 13.44
N LYS A 738 -36.73 -55.17 12.58
CA LYS A 738 -35.55 -56.02 12.40
C LYS A 738 -34.31 -55.43 13.05
N ASP A 739 -33.80 -54.34 12.49
CA ASP A 739 -32.48 -53.81 12.83
C ASP A 739 -32.50 -52.87 14.05
N ARG A 740 -33.63 -52.18 14.28
CA ARG A 740 -33.82 -51.13 15.31
C ARG A 740 -32.70 -50.09 15.38
N LYS A 741 -32.01 -49.88 14.27
CA LYS A 741 -30.83 -49.01 14.14
C LYS A 741 -30.89 -48.21 12.85
N GLY A 742 -30.78 -46.89 12.91
CA GLY A 742 -30.99 -46.03 11.73
C GLY A 742 -30.43 -44.61 11.86
N ASN A 743 -30.45 -43.87 10.76
CA ASN A 743 -30.13 -42.43 10.73
C ASN A 743 -31.37 -41.60 11.09
N CYS A 744 -31.23 -40.27 11.18
CA CYS A 744 -32.31 -39.37 11.58
C CYS A 744 -33.54 -39.43 10.65
N GLU A 745 -33.37 -39.74 9.36
CA GLU A 745 -34.49 -39.89 8.42
C GLU A 745 -35.39 -41.08 8.77
N PHE A 746 -34.80 -42.22 9.17
CA PHE A 746 -35.56 -43.40 9.60
C PHE A 746 -36.32 -43.13 10.90
N PHE A 747 -35.69 -42.48 11.87
CA PHE A 747 -36.34 -42.09 13.13
C PHE A 747 -37.50 -41.12 12.90
N ALA A 748 -37.28 -40.07 12.11
CA ALA A 748 -38.30 -39.08 11.81
C ALA A 748 -39.43 -39.69 10.95
N THR A 749 -39.12 -40.50 9.96
CA THR A 749 -40.14 -41.18 9.14
C THR A 749 -40.96 -42.17 9.97
N ALA A 750 -40.32 -42.95 10.84
CA ALA A 750 -41.01 -43.86 11.76
C ALA A 750 -41.97 -43.13 12.70
N ALA A 751 -41.51 -42.03 13.31
CA ALA A 751 -42.36 -41.21 14.17
C ALA A 751 -43.56 -40.65 13.39
N ALA A 752 -43.33 -40.08 12.20
CA ALA A 752 -44.39 -39.51 11.38
C ALA A 752 -45.45 -40.56 10.98
N VAL A 753 -45.02 -41.73 10.50
CA VAL A 753 -45.92 -42.81 10.06
C VAL A 753 -46.69 -43.42 11.24
N LEU A 754 -46.04 -43.69 12.38
CA LEU A 754 -46.72 -44.20 13.57
C LEU A 754 -47.78 -43.22 14.09
N LEU A 755 -47.48 -41.93 14.08
CA LEU A 755 -48.41 -40.89 14.52
C LEU A 755 -49.60 -40.73 13.57
N ARG A 756 -49.38 -40.82 12.26
CA ARG A 756 -50.47 -40.81 11.27
C ARG A 756 -51.41 -42.00 11.46
N HIS A 757 -50.88 -43.19 11.74
CA HIS A 757 -51.71 -44.36 12.09
C HIS A 757 -52.46 -44.20 13.41
N ALA A 758 -51.95 -43.38 14.34
CA ALA A 758 -52.63 -43.02 15.59
C ALA A 758 -53.61 -41.83 15.45
N GLY A 759 -53.85 -41.37 14.22
CA GLY A 759 -54.77 -40.27 13.91
C GLY A 759 -54.21 -38.87 14.17
N VAL A 760 -52.91 -38.72 14.42
CA VAL A 760 -52.27 -37.43 14.66
C VAL A 760 -51.69 -36.88 13.34
N PRO A 761 -52.12 -35.71 12.85
CA PRO A 761 -51.56 -35.12 11.64
C PRO A 761 -50.07 -34.79 11.83
N THR A 762 -49.21 -35.23 10.92
CA THR A 762 -47.76 -34.99 11.02
C THR A 762 -47.14 -34.56 9.71
N ARG A 763 -45.98 -33.90 9.77
CA ARG A 763 -45.13 -33.63 8.62
C ARG A 763 -43.67 -33.95 8.93
N LEU A 764 -42.96 -34.45 7.93
CA LEU A 764 -41.51 -34.60 8.01
C LEU A 764 -40.87 -33.24 7.71
N VAL A 765 -39.91 -32.82 8.53
CA VAL A 765 -39.15 -31.59 8.30
C VAL A 765 -37.67 -31.91 8.12
N THR A 766 -37.07 -31.32 7.10
CA THR A 766 -35.64 -31.37 6.83
C THR A 766 -35.01 -30.00 7.02
N GLY A 767 -33.83 -29.98 7.63
CA GLY A 767 -33.17 -28.76 8.03
C GLY A 767 -31.76 -29.01 8.55
N PHE A 768 -31.34 -28.13 9.44
CA PHE A 768 -30.09 -28.25 10.19
C PHE A 768 -30.37 -28.13 11.68
N LEU A 769 -29.74 -28.99 12.47
CA LEU A 769 -29.68 -28.82 13.92
C LEU A 769 -28.40 -28.05 14.26
N ALA A 770 -28.54 -26.76 14.48
CA ALA A 770 -27.42 -25.87 14.75
C ALA A 770 -27.01 -25.93 16.22
N SER A 771 -26.02 -26.75 16.54
CA SER A 771 -25.50 -26.94 17.91
C SER A 771 -24.10 -26.35 18.13
N GLU A 772 -23.36 -26.01 17.06
CA GLU A 772 -22.00 -25.46 17.16
C GLU A 772 -22.02 -23.95 17.43
N TRP A 773 -22.06 -23.57 18.71
CA TRP A 773 -21.98 -22.18 19.14
C TRP A 773 -20.55 -21.64 19.11
N ASN A 774 -20.39 -20.41 18.62
CA ASN A 774 -19.16 -19.65 18.63
C ASN A 774 -19.22 -18.51 19.66
N GLU A 775 -18.59 -18.72 20.82
CA GLU A 775 -18.52 -17.73 21.91
C GLU A 775 -17.89 -16.38 21.51
N TYR A 776 -16.89 -16.37 20.62
CA TYR A 776 -16.16 -15.16 20.22
C TYR A 776 -16.95 -14.31 19.22
N GLY A 777 -17.70 -14.96 18.34
CA GLY A 777 -18.48 -14.31 17.29
C GLY A 777 -19.97 -14.17 17.61
N LYS A 778 -20.46 -14.86 18.65
CA LYS A 778 -21.86 -14.97 19.05
C LYS A 778 -22.78 -15.47 17.93
N PHE A 779 -22.45 -16.58 17.28
CA PHE A 779 -23.24 -17.17 16.19
C PHE A 779 -23.15 -18.70 16.19
N TYR A 780 -24.10 -19.37 15.54
CA TYR A 780 -24.03 -20.79 15.23
C TYR A 780 -23.37 -21.01 13.87
N ASP A 781 -22.35 -21.87 13.80
CA ASP A 781 -21.73 -22.29 12.54
C ASP A 781 -22.49 -23.52 12.01
N VAL A 782 -23.16 -23.39 10.87
CA VAL A 782 -24.01 -24.45 10.30
C VAL A 782 -23.36 -25.05 9.06
N ARG A 783 -23.10 -26.35 9.09
CA ARG A 783 -22.40 -27.15 8.08
C ARG A 783 -23.33 -28.21 7.47
N GLN A 784 -22.97 -28.70 6.29
CA GLN A 784 -23.68 -29.79 5.61
C GLN A 784 -23.82 -31.04 6.49
N GLY A 785 -22.77 -31.41 7.22
CA GLY A 785 -22.81 -32.53 8.16
C GLY A 785 -23.82 -32.38 9.32
N GLN A 786 -24.30 -31.18 9.60
CA GLN A 786 -25.35 -30.94 10.60
C GLN A 786 -26.77 -31.05 10.04
N ALA A 787 -26.91 -31.48 8.77
CA ALA A 787 -28.22 -31.79 8.19
C ALA A 787 -28.96 -32.76 9.12
N HIS A 788 -30.21 -32.44 9.41
CA HIS A 788 -31.04 -33.16 10.37
C HIS A 788 -32.49 -33.23 9.88
N ALA A 789 -33.17 -34.30 10.26
CA ALA A 789 -34.57 -34.52 9.96
C ALA A 789 -35.33 -34.76 11.26
N TRP A 790 -36.47 -34.11 11.42
CA TRP A 790 -37.35 -34.22 12.59
C TRP A 790 -38.82 -34.25 12.14
N VAL A 791 -39.72 -34.42 13.10
CA VAL A 791 -41.17 -34.45 12.85
C VAL A 791 -41.83 -33.29 13.54
N GLU A 792 -42.84 -32.73 12.87
CA GLU A 792 -43.80 -31.86 13.52
C GLU A 792 -45.16 -32.55 13.54
N ALA A 793 -45.78 -32.62 14.72
CA ALA A 793 -47.11 -33.18 14.91
C ALA A 793 -48.09 -32.05 15.23
N TYR A 794 -49.29 -32.10 14.70
CA TYR A 794 -50.34 -31.15 15.01
C TYR A 794 -51.17 -31.68 16.17
N ALA A 795 -51.12 -30.98 17.30
CA ALA A 795 -51.78 -31.36 18.54
C ALA A 795 -52.38 -30.10 19.20
N GLU A 796 -53.61 -30.21 19.70
CA GLU A 796 -54.31 -29.12 20.41
C GLU A 796 -54.28 -27.76 19.69
N GLY A 797 -54.46 -27.76 18.37
CA GLY A 797 -54.53 -26.52 17.57
C GLY A 797 -53.17 -25.93 17.16
N ARG A 798 -52.06 -26.64 17.40
CA ARG A 798 -50.71 -26.16 17.10
C ARG A 798 -49.75 -27.25 16.63
N TRP A 799 -48.70 -26.85 15.91
CA TRP A 799 -47.59 -27.75 15.60
C TRP A 799 -46.59 -27.84 16.76
N ILE A 800 -46.28 -29.06 17.18
CA ILE A 800 -45.23 -29.37 18.14
C ILE A 800 -44.07 -30.08 17.43
N THR A 801 -42.85 -29.63 17.71
CA THR A 801 -41.63 -30.29 17.22
C THR A 801 -41.31 -31.50 18.08
N LEU A 802 -41.03 -32.63 17.43
CA LEU A 802 -40.64 -33.90 18.05
C LEU A 802 -39.26 -34.31 17.57
N GLU A 803 -38.39 -34.71 18.50
CA GLU A 803 -37.05 -35.21 18.21
C GLU A 803 -36.95 -36.70 18.56
N PRO A 804 -37.33 -37.60 17.64
CA PRO A 804 -37.31 -39.03 17.89
C PRO A 804 -35.89 -39.62 17.91
N THR A 805 -34.86 -38.85 17.54
CA THR A 805 -33.47 -39.33 17.47
C THR A 805 -32.80 -39.31 18.86
N PRO A 806 -32.14 -40.40 19.29
CA PRO A 806 -31.40 -40.45 20.57
C PRO A 806 -30.24 -39.43 20.64
N ALA A 807 -29.99 -38.86 21.82
CA ALA A 807 -28.95 -37.84 22.04
C ALA A 807 -27.50 -38.37 21.95
N SER A 808 -27.29 -39.68 22.07
CA SER A 808 -25.96 -40.33 22.10
C SER A 808 -25.18 -40.27 20.78
N GLY A 809 -25.75 -39.71 19.71
CA GLY A 809 -25.09 -39.51 18.41
C GLY A 809 -24.31 -38.20 18.26
N PHE A 810 -24.37 -37.27 19.23
CA PHE A 810 -23.80 -35.93 19.15
C PHE A 810 -22.57 -35.75 20.05
N SER A 811 -21.57 -36.63 19.92
CA SER A 811 -20.28 -36.47 20.61
C SER A 811 -19.15 -36.38 19.58
N ALA A 812 -18.63 -35.18 19.38
CA ALA A 812 -17.34 -34.96 18.73
C ALA A 812 -16.36 -34.43 19.78
N ALA A 813 -15.71 -35.36 20.49
CA ALA A 813 -14.53 -35.03 21.28
C ALA A 813 -13.41 -34.63 20.32
N ARG A 814 -13.07 -33.33 20.30
CA ARG A 814 -11.87 -32.79 19.65
C ARG A 814 -11.08 -32.00 20.67
N ASP A 815 -9.76 -32.03 20.55
CA ASP A 815 -8.82 -31.31 21.41
C ASP A 815 -9.28 -29.87 21.69
N ALA A 816 -9.37 -29.53 22.98
CA ALA A 816 -9.94 -28.26 23.44
C ALA A 816 -9.20 -27.02 22.90
N LEU A 817 -7.88 -27.12 22.67
CA LEU A 817 -7.06 -26.01 22.17
C LEU A 817 -7.27 -25.73 20.68
N LEU A 818 -7.26 -26.79 19.85
CA LEU A 818 -7.47 -26.65 18.40
C LEU A 818 -8.90 -26.17 18.09
N SER A 819 -9.89 -26.68 18.83
CA SER A 819 -11.28 -26.22 18.68
C SER A 819 -11.46 -24.76 19.12
N ARG A 820 -10.76 -24.30 20.15
CA ARG A 820 -10.73 -22.89 20.58
C ARG A 820 -10.14 -21.97 19.52
N LEU A 821 -8.97 -22.33 18.98
CA LEU A 821 -8.33 -21.58 17.88
C LEU A 821 -9.23 -21.53 16.64
N GLN A 822 -9.86 -22.65 16.29
CA GLN A 822 -10.79 -22.71 15.16
C GLN A 822 -12.02 -21.82 15.38
N ARG A 823 -12.62 -21.80 16.58
CA ARG A 823 -13.74 -20.89 16.91
C ARG A 823 -13.29 -19.42 16.81
N MET A 824 -12.12 -19.07 17.34
CA MET A 824 -11.58 -17.71 17.22
C MET A 824 -11.36 -17.32 15.75
N MET A 825 -10.75 -18.21 14.94
CA MET A 825 -10.54 -17.97 13.52
C MET A 825 -11.85 -17.82 12.75
N ASN A 826 -12.86 -18.64 13.03
CA ASN A 826 -14.20 -18.53 12.44
C ASN A 826 -14.87 -17.18 12.79
N ALA A 827 -14.62 -16.64 13.99
CA ALA A 827 -15.11 -15.32 14.40
C ALA A 827 -14.41 -14.18 13.65
N LEU A 828 -13.09 -14.28 13.42
CA LEU A 828 -12.35 -13.34 12.58
C LEU A 828 -12.82 -13.40 11.12
N GLU A 829 -13.03 -14.60 10.58
CA GLU A 829 -13.61 -14.81 9.26
C GLU A 829 -14.99 -14.15 9.14
N LEU A 830 -15.86 -14.28 10.15
CA LEU A 830 -17.16 -13.62 10.13
C LEU A 830 -17.03 -12.10 10.12
N ARG A 831 -16.11 -11.54 10.91
CA ARG A 831 -15.85 -10.09 10.92
C ARG A 831 -15.35 -9.60 9.56
N TRP A 832 -14.43 -10.33 8.94
CA TRP A 832 -13.93 -10.06 7.59
C TRP A 832 -15.06 -10.12 6.56
N TYR A 833 -15.86 -11.19 6.59
CA TYR A 833 -17.00 -11.32 5.70
C TYR A 833 -17.97 -10.15 5.87
N ARG A 834 -18.34 -9.77 7.09
CA ARG A 834 -19.30 -8.68 7.32
C ARG A 834 -18.78 -7.31 6.90
N HIS A 835 -17.57 -6.94 7.33
CA HIS A 835 -17.09 -5.57 7.17
C HIS A 835 -16.35 -5.33 5.86
N VAL A 836 -15.90 -6.39 5.19
CA VAL A 836 -15.17 -6.29 3.92
C VAL A 836 -15.92 -6.96 2.79
N ILE A 837 -16.17 -8.27 2.82
CA ILE A 837 -16.76 -8.98 1.66
C ILE A 837 -18.24 -8.59 1.42
N GLY A 838 -19.04 -8.56 2.48
CA GLY A 838 -20.48 -8.29 2.49
C GLY A 838 -20.83 -6.85 2.84
N TYR A 839 -19.86 -5.92 2.77
CA TYR A 839 -20.11 -4.49 2.94
C TYR A 839 -21.01 -3.99 1.79
N ASP A 840 -22.28 -3.72 2.09
CA ASP A 840 -23.32 -3.34 1.14
C ASP A 840 -23.80 -1.90 1.36
N SER A 841 -24.73 -1.43 0.52
CA SER A 841 -25.27 -0.06 0.63
C SER A 841 -26.00 0.17 1.96
N TYR A 842 -26.52 -0.89 2.58
CA TYR A 842 -27.14 -0.84 3.90
C TYR A 842 -26.10 -0.58 4.99
N SER A 843 -25.04 -1.39 5.02
CA SER A 843 -23.92 -1.25 5.97
C SER A 843 -23.23 0.10 5.83
N GLN A 844 -23.11 0.62 4.61
CA GLN A 844 -22.60 1.96 4.34
C GLN A 844 -23.52 3.05 4.93
N ARG A 845 -24.83 2.99 4.68
CA ARG A 845 -25.81 3.93 5.23
C ARG A 845 -25.84 3.90 6.76
N ASP A 846 -25.83 2.72 7.38
CA ASP A 846 -25.72 2.55 8.83
C ASP A 846 -24.43 3.16 9.38
N THR A 847 -23.30 2.99 8.68
CA THR A 847 -22.03 3.64 9.05
C THR A 847 -22.15 5.17 9.03
N PHE A 848 -22.72 5.74 7.96
CA PHE A 848 -22.95 7.19 7.85
C PHE A 848 -23.94 7.71 8.87
N TYR A 849 -25.02 6.98 9.14
CA TYR A 849 -26.03 7.34 10.13
C TYR A 849 -25.45 7.35 11.55
N ARG A 850 -24.66 6.34 11.91
CA ARG A 850 -23.94 6.32 13.20
C ARG A 850 -22.93 7.46 13.30
N LEU A 851 -22.23 7.77 12.21
CA LEU A 851 -21.29 8.89 12.17
C LEU A 851 -22.02 10.24 12.31
N SER A 852 -23.14 10.45 11.62
CA SER A 852 -23.92 11.68 11.69
C SER A 852 -24.57 11.86 13.06
N GLN A 853 -25.11 10.79 13.66
CA GLN A 853 -25.59 10.79 15.04
C GLN A 853 -24.49 11.10 16.06
N ALA A 854 -23.29 10.58 15.84
CA ALA A 854 -22.13 10.85 16.70
C ALA A 854 -21.64 12.31 16.58
N LEU A 855 -21.84 12.96 15.43
CA LEU A 855 -21.49 14.37 15.18
C LEU A 855 -22.56 15.35 15.69
N THR A 856 -23.82 14.92 15.81
CA THR A 856 -24.95 15.79 16.22
C THR A 856 -25.26 15.75 17.72
N ARG A 857 -24.83 14.73 18.48
CA ARG A 857 -24.99 14.71 19.94
C ARG A 857 -23.86 15.47 20.63
N GLU A 858 -24.22 16.46 21.44
CA GLU A 858 -23.41 17.30 22.33
C GLU A 858 -22.66 16.56 23.47
N ARG A 859 -22.34 15.27 23.29
CA ARG A 859 -21.49 14.51 24.20
C ARG A 859 -20.29 13.97 23.44
N VAL A 860 -19.20 14.73 23.57
CA VAL A 860 -17.80 14.46 23.17
C VAL A 860 -17.24 13.15 23.79
N THR A 861 -18.08 12.23 24.27
CA THR A 861 -17.68 10.87 24.67
C THR A 861 -18.19 9.79 23.72
N GLY A 862 -19.19 10.12 22.88
CA GLY A 862 -19.75 9.24 21.85
C GLY A 862 -18.86 9.07 20.63
N TRP A 863 -18.24 10.15 20.13
CA TRP A 863 -17.26 10.07 19.03
C TRP A 863 -16.06 9.21 19.40
N LEU A 864 -15.59 9.25 20.65
CA LEU A 864 -14.51 8.37 21.12
C LEU A 864 -14.90 6.89 21.05
N LYS A 865 -16.16 6.51 21.33
CA LYS A 865 -16.61 5.10 21.27
C LYS A 865 -17.08 4.67 19.86
N ALA A 866 -17.65 5.58 19.07
CA ALA A 866 -18.07 5.34 17.69
C ALA A 866 -16.89 5.41 16.70
N ALA A 867 -15.87 6.24 16.97
CA ALA A 867 -14.57 6.22 16.30
C ALA A 867 -13.67 5.07 16.79
N VAL A 868 -14.07 4.37 17.86
CA VAL A 868 -13.38 3.18 18.37
C VAL A 868 -13.79 1.88 17.66
N GLN A 869 -14.82 1.87 16.81
CA GLN A 869 -14.99 0.76 15.85
C GLN A 869 -14.18 0.91 14.55
N PRO A 870 -13.82 2.13 14.10
CA PRO A 870 -12.66 2.38 13.25
C PRO A 870 -11.39 2.69 14.08
N LEU A 871 -11.19 2.00 15.22
CA LEU A 871 -9.99 2.06 16.08
C LEU A 871 -8.67 2.00 15.29
N GLY A 872 -8.68 1.39 14.11
CA GLY A 872 -7.52 1.29 13.20
C GLY A 872 -7.13 2.59 12.48
N ALA A 873 -7.92 3.67 12.51
CA ALA A 873 -7.53 4.97 11.96
C ALA A 873 -7.06 5.93 13.06
N GLY A 874 -7.64 5.85 14.26
CA GLY A 874 -7.27 6.66 15.43
C GLY A 874 -6.01 6.18 16.15
N LEU A 875 -5.86 4.88 16.43
CA LEU A 875 -4.59 4.28 16.90
C LEU A 875 -3.47 4.39 15.87
N PHE A 876 -3.84 4.69 14.64
CA PHE A 876 -2.95 4.81 13.51
C PHE A 876 -2.59 6.25 13.20
N LEU A 877 -3.47 7.21 13.45
CA LEU A 877 -3.13 8.62 13.49
C LEU A 877 -2.37 8.95 14.77
N ALA A 878 -2.77 8.38 15.91
CA ALA A 878 -2.00 8.40 17.17
C ALA A 878 -0.74 7.55 17.04
N GLY A 879 -0.76 6.45 16.28
CA GLY A 879 0.40 5.66 15.91
C GLY A 879 1.31 6.38 14.93
N LEU A 880 0.78 7.20 14.01
CA LEU A 880 1.51 8.09 13.11
C LEU A 880 2.07 9.28 13.85
N VAL A 881 1.35 9.82 14.84
CA VAL A 881 1.78 10.95 15.66
C VAL A 881 2.78 10.47 16.70
N PHE A 882 2.60 9.29 17.29
CA PHE A 882 3.54 8.62 18.20
C PHE A 882 4.75 8.11 17.43
N LEU A 883 4.59 7.54 16.24
CA LEU A 883 5.70 7.17 15.36
C LEU A 883 6.37 8.40 14.79
N ALA A 884 5.66 9.49 14.42
CA ALA A 884 6.27 10.76 14.01
C ALA A 884 6.93 11.51 15.17
N ALA A 885 6.44 11.36 16.41
CA ALA A 885 7.04 11.88 17.63
C ALA A 885 8.27 11.06 18.04
N ARG A 886 8.19 9.73 17.94
CA ARG A 886 9.30 8.79 18.17
C ARG A 886 10.32 8.84 17.04
N LEU A 887 9.89 9.16 15.81
CA LEU A 887 10.74 9.50 14.68
C LEU A 887 11.36 10.87 14.89
N ARG A 888 10.64 11.89 15.38
CA ARG A 888 11.27 13.15 15.84
C ARG A 888 12.34 12.90 16.90
N HIS A 889 12.09 11.97 17.82
CA HIS A 889 13.04 11.58 18.87
C HIS A 889 14.21 10.71 18.35
N SER A 890 13.97 9.83 17.38
CA SER A 890 14.97 8.94 16.76
C SER A 890 15.72 9.60 15.59
N PHE A 891 15.18 10.70 15.04
CA PHE A 891 15.74 11.51 13.94
C PHE A 891 16.58 12.69 14.42
N LYS A 892 16.75 12.88 15.74
CA LYS A 892 17.96 13.54 16.24
C LYS A 892 19.13 12.58 15.94
N SER A 893 19.61 12.57 14.70
CA SER A 893 20.99 12.19 14.45
C SER A 893 21.82 13.07 15.38
N ARG A 894 22.52 12.46 16.35
CA ARG A 894 23.52 13.15 17.15
C ARG A 894 24.46 13.82 16.16
N PRO A 895 24.46 15.16 16.01
CA PRO A 895 25.50 15.83 15.26
C PRO A 895 26.63 15.95 16.25
N THR A 896 27.45 14.93 16.37
CA THR A 896 28.66 15.09 17.15
C THR A 896 29.81 14.54 16.35
N THR A 897 30.17 15.30 15.32
CA THR A 897 31.60 15.58 15.13
C THR A 897 32.16 16.00 16.49
N LEU A 898 33.39 15.60 16.82
CA LEU A 898 34.06 15.96 18.08
C LEU A 898 33.89 17.44 18.43
N TYR A 899 34.06 18.32 17.44
CA TYR A 899 33.84 19.75 17.59
C TYR A 899 32.41 20.17 17.93
N GLY A 900 31.38 19.47 17.44
CA GLY A 900 29.99 19.77 17.76
C GLY A 900 29.64 19.57 19.24
N ARG A 901 30.37 18.71 19.96
CA ARG A 901 30.27 18.58 21.42
C ARG A 901 31.02 19.71 22.11
N ALA A 902 32.26 19.97 21.71
CA ALA A 902 33.07 21.04 22.27
C ALA A 902 32.41 22.42 22.09
N ALA A 903 31.82 22.70 20.93
CA ALA A 903 31.11 23.96 20.66
C ALA A 903 29.93 24.20 21.62
N ARG A 904 29.19 23.16 22.02
CA ARG A 904 28.11 23.30 23.02
C ARG A 904 28.65 23.58 24.42
N LEU A 905 29.78 22.96 24.78
CA LEU A 905 30.44 23.22 26.07
C LEU A 905 30.99 24.64 26.13
N LEU A 906 31.53 25.14 25.01
CA LEU A 906 31.94 26.54 24.84
C LEU A 906 30.77 27.51 24.93
N GLU A 907 29.64 27.22 24.26
CA GLU A 907 28.43 28.04 24.35
C GLU A 907 27.90 28.08 25.80
N ASN A 908 27.90 26.95 26.51
CA ASN A 908 27.53 26.90 27.93
C ASN A 908 28.49 27.70 28.83
N ALA A 909 29.76 27.81 28.44
CA ALA A 909 30.76 28.66 29.11
C ALA A 909 30.67 30.15 28.70
N GLY A 910 29.72 30.53 27.83
CA GLY A 910 29.51 31.90 27.36
C GLY A 910 30.37 32.30 26.16
N MET A 911 31.08 31.36 25.53
CA MET A 911 31.87 31.59 24.33
C MET A 911 31.07 31.18 23.09
N THR A 912 30.37 32.15 22.50
CA THR A 912 29.57 31.95 21.29
C THR A 912 30.40 32.20 20.02
N ARG A 913 30.22 31.34 19.01
CA ARG A 913 30.90 31.45 17.73
C ARG A 913 30.18 32.40 16.77
N GLU A 914 30.91 33.34 16.20
CA GLU A 914 30.40 34.20 15.12
C GLU A 914 30.32 33.44 13.78
N PRO A 915 29.35 33.75 12.89
CA PRO A 915 29.15 33.02 11.64
C PRO A 915 30.34 33.03 10.66
N SER A 916 31.18 34.06 10.73
CA SER A 916 32.40 34.25 9.92
C SER A 916 33.61 33.49 10.45
N MET A 917 33.58 33.03 11.70
CA MET A 917 34.74 32.52 12.42
C MET A 917 34.95 31.03 12.15
N THR A 918 36.18 30.58 11.92
CA THR A 918 36.50 29.16 11.75
C THR A 918 36.47 28.39 13.08
N PRO A 919 36.31 27.05 13.07
CA PRO A 919 36.39 26.25 14.30
C PRO A 919 37.68 26.46 15.11
N MET A 920 38.80 26.61 14.41
CA MET A 920 40.12 26.87 15.02
C MET A 920 40.21 28.29 15.60
N GLU A 921 39.76 29.30 14.87
CA GLU A 921 39.68 30.67 15.38
C GLU A 921 38.79 30.75 16.63
N HIS A 922 37.66 30.05 16.64
CA HIS A 922 36.78 29.99 17.81
C HIS A 922 37.45 29.31 19.02
N ALA A 923 38.22 28.25 18.79
CA ALA A 923 39.00 27.59 19.82
C ALA A 923 40.08 28.50 20.41
N LEU A 924 40.84 29.19 19.55
CA LEU A 924 41.87 30.14 19.96
C LEU A 924 41.29 31.33 20.73
N LYS A 925 40.12 31.85 20.31
CA LYS A 925 39.41 32.92 21.07
C LYS A 925 38.89 32.42 22.41
N ALA A 926 38.42 31.17 22.49
CA ALA A 926 37.98 30.58 23.75
C ALA A 926 39.15 30.37 24.71
N GLN A 927 40.29 29.88 24.20
CA GLN A 927 41.56 29.73 24.95
C GLN A 927 42.09 31.09 25.43
N ALA A 928 42.10 32.10 24.56
CA ALA A 928 42.55 33.45 24.90
C ALA A 928 41.63 34.14 25.93
N GLY A 929 40.32 33.88 25.87
CA GLY A 929 39.35 34.43 26.81
C GLY A 929 39.30 33.70 28.16
N ARG A 930 39.60 32.40 28.18
CA ARG A 930 39.74 31.58 29.39
C ARG A 930 40.80 30.50 29.18
N PRO A 931 41.99 30.62 29.81
CA PRO A 931 43.06 29.62 29.68
C PRO A 931 42.63 28.19 30.09
N GLU A 932 41.62 28.06 30.94
CA GLU A 932 41.06 26.76 31.37
C GLU A 932 40.39 25.97 30.22
N LEU A 933 40.08 26.61 29.09
CA LEU A 933 39.49 25.99 27.90
C LEU A 933 40.53 25.53 26.87
N ASP A 934 41.81 25.47 27.24
CA ASP A 934 42.93 24.96 26.43
C ASP A 934 42.66 23.63 25.69
N PRO A 935 41.99 22.61 26.29
CA PRO A 935 41.72 21.34 25.61
C PRO A 935 40.92 21.44 24.30
N VAL A 936 40.25 22.57 24.04
CA VAL A 936 39.44 22.79 22.83
C VAL A 936 40.31 22.82 21.58
N VAL A 937 41.52 23.39 21.66
CA VAL A 937 42.39 23.58 20.49
C VAL A 937 42.83 22.21 19.96
N GLU A 938 43.36 21.35 20.83
CA GLU A 938 43.75 19.97 20.50
C GLU A 938 42.56 19.16 19.96
N LEU A 939 41.36 19.41 20.48
CA LEU A 939 40.13 18.74 20.03
C LEU A 939 39.68 19.19 18.63
N VAL A 940 39.89 20.46 18.29
CA VAL A 940 39.67 20.98 16.92
C VAL A 940 40.70 20.41 15.96
N GLU A 941 41.95 20.25 16.37
CA GLU A 941 42.99 19.62 15.54
C GLU A 941 42.68 18.16 15.22
N LEU A 942 42.24 17.38 16.21
CA LEU A 942 41.77 16.01 16.00
C LEU A 942 40.56 15.97 15.07
N HIS A 943 39.64 16.93 15.20
CA HIS A 943 38.50 17.07 14.29
C HIS A 943 38.93 17.42 12.85
N TYR A 944 39.93 18.29 12.69
CA TYR A 944 40.47 18.66 11.39
C TYR A 944 41.22 17.50 10.74
N ARG A 945 41.99 16.73 11.51
CA ARG A 945 42.63 15.51 11.00
C ARG A 945 41.60 14.53 10.49
N GLU A 946 40.61 14.16 11.30
CA GLU A 946 39.52 13.25 10.89
C GLU A 946 38.81 13.72 9.60
N ARG A 947 38.61 15.04 9.46
CA ARG A 947 37.83 15.61 8.35
C ARG A 947 38.63 15.84 7.07
N TYR A 948 39.89 16.22 7.17
CA TYR A 948 40.71 16.64 6.02
C TYR A 948 41.76 15.59 5.61
N SER A 949 42.15 14.66 6.48
CA SER A 949 43.07 13.56 6.12
C SER A 949 42.38 12.36 5.48
N GLY A 950 41.06 12.21 5.66
CA GLY A 950 40.29 11.07 5.17
C GLY A 950 40.56 9.74 5.90
N GLN A 951 41.40 9.75 6.94
CA GLN A 951 41.67 8.60 7.80
C GLN A 951 40.91 8.73 9.13
N ALA A 952 40.29 7.65 9.59
CA ALA A 952 39.66 7.61 10.91
C ALA A 952 40.73 7.74 12.00
N LEU A 953 40.38 8.38 13.12
CA LEU A 953 41.26 8.49 14.28
C LEU A 953 41.64 7.09 14.79
N ASP A 954 42.91 6.88 15.13
CA ASP A 954 43.35 5.64 15.76
C ASP A 954 42.77 5.49 17.18
N ALA A 955 42.85 4.29 17.77
CA ALA A 955 42.26 4.02 19.08
C ALA A 955 42.85 4.90 20.21
N GLY A 956 44.12 5.31 20.10
CA GLY A 956 44.76 6.22 21.06
C GLY A 956 44.26 7.65 20.92
N GLN A 957 44.12 8.14 19.69
CA GLN A 957 43.59 9.46 19.35
C GLN A 957 42.11 9.60 19.69
N ALA A 958 41.31 8.55 19.46
CA ALA A 958 39.91 8.52 19.87
C ALA A 958 39.76 8.55 21.40
N GLY A 959 40.59 7.80 22.13
CA GLY A 959 40.66 7.85 23.59
C GLY A 959 41.07 9.23 24.11
N ARG A 960 42.06 9.86 23.49
CA ARG A 960 42.50 11.23 23.81
C ARG A 960 41.39 12.26 23.57
N ALA A 961 40.65 12.13 22.48
CA ALA A 961 39.55 13.03 22.17
C ALA A 961 38.39 12.94 23.20
N GLU A 962 38.12 11.74 23.72
CA GLU A 962 37.15 11.55 24.81
C GLU A 962 37.65 12.10 26.14
N GLU A 963 38.94 11.94 26.45
CA GLU A 963 39.58 12.53 27.63
C GLU A 963 39.48 14.06 27.61
N LEU A 964 39.84 14.70 26.49
CA LEU A 964 39.76 16.15 26.30
C LEU A 964 38.32 16.67 26.45
N LEU A 965 37.33 15.93 25.93
CA LEU A 965 35.90 16.28 26.11
C LEU A 965 35.49 16.23 27.59
N ARG A 966 35.91 15.22 28.34
CA ARG A 966 35.60 15.11 29.78
C ARG A 966 36.22 16.25 30.58
N THR A 967 37.46 16.62 30.26
CA THR A 967 38.13 17.77 30.88
C THR A 967 37.37 19.07 30.59
N LEU A 968 36.94 19.27 29.34
CA LEU A 968 36.09 20.39 28.93
C LEU A 968 34.72 20.43 29.63
N GLU A 969 34.10 19.27 29.87
CA GLU A 969 32.85 19.17 30.63
C GLU A 969 33.03 19.58 32.09
N GLN A 970 34.13 19.20 32.73
CA GLN A 970 34.44 19.59 34.12
C GLN A 970 34.69 21.09 34.27
N VAL A 971 35.39 21.70 33.30
CA VAL A 971 35.70 23.14 33.31
C VAL A 971 34.46 23.98 32.99
N SER A 972 33.67 23.58 31.98
CA SER A 972 32.45 24.31 31.59
C SER A 972 31.29 24.16 32.59
N GLY A 973 31.28 23.12 33.42
CA GLY A 973 30.24 22.83 34.41
C GLY A 973 30.36 23.56 35.75
N ARG A 974 31.48 24.22 36.06
CA ARG A 974 31.65 25.01 37.29
C ARG A 974 30.98 26.38 37.14
N ARG A 975 29.66 26.45 37.40
CA ARG A 975 28.99 27.71 37.71
C ARG A 975 29.40 28.16 39.12
N LYS A 976 29.99 29.36 39.24
CA LYS A 976 29.63 30.28 40.32
C LYS A 976 28.40 31.05 39.89
#